data_AF-A0A6P5LYT5-F1
#
_entry.id   AF-A0A6P5LYT5-F1
#
_cell.length_a   1.000
_cell.length_b   1.000
_cell.length_c   1.000
_cell.angle_alpha   90.00
_cell.angle_beta   90.00
_cell.angle_gamma   90.00
#
_symmetry.space_group_name_H-M   'P 1'
#
loop_
_entity.id
_entity.type
_entity.pdbx_description
1 polymer ?
#
loop_
_entity_poly.entity_id
_entity_poly.type
_entity_poly.pdbx_seq_one_letter_code
_entity_poly.pdbx_strand_id
1 'polypeptide(L)'
;MAARTRKTMASSGPAFARIQNGRRQRRRRANTMGPEKEANEESVILISDDETDIETTLRNSIVVIESSENSDVEEKKSEEIVDEESGLVVTFCKKGMVMPHARYDCMTHPFERTENETCIPVKQNSDMCGQCYCYVCDKLASECQYWTTSSSCHCNAHNKSKFWKDQRNFTLTGVLVIFNLEPTEIDTDLRHGGELLFKFLRDLSVQYNNYLSGEIVLSLQDCVCSSKQKPGQCSVCSQLQNEVIYRYSNVFSLVSSFINKAEKEKPKSAAVMLLGAAREIALHKDPAPSWQNLGPSESLKLAVPFLMSRITKNLQRMLVLSDFPKQLYEKFISFFQTIPLPPYCFKFTNCLNVPSWDHRILTTVLKGQNITGEQKKNGKKEFLWEVLTVIKARTEKMESMGQYKELVRYLRAVKCNEGIGLRDLRDKIPFYLCKSGDFTSAAYSLLLPINNLACCTACRLAPLQFESYLKMFWTGSVPSGKDFQDSDKWILNIGSPVKCCTLIKQALRVLYSNRSLYRNSRCWSALITILGSSPILERNGLLTTLTLREPAPSFRQQNLEACFLLTIQAVLQMLLTDLPWLTSFLEIMLAFGKNFWALKLFLEGLLSRMPVLHDVVSMIARDLSYQKHTLLKLWQTLGPDYVGELLCLFLSFRNSQLQSVGIFLSHVVIENLNQCPWAKSLDVFRLKAFKRPHLETANHLQLSKFVSILENL
;
A
#
# COMPACT_ATOMS: atom_id res chain seq x y z
N MET A 1 46.23 -5.29 -38.25
CA MET A 1 45.80 -6.08 -39.43
C MET A 1 44.92 -7.21 -38.92
N ALA A 2 43.83 -7.64 -39.57
CA ALA A 2 43.20 -7.16 -40.80
C ALA A 2 41.67 -6.98 -40.58
N ALA A 3 40.91 -6.64 -41.64
CA ALA A 3 39.47 -6.35 -41.55
C ALA A 3 38.70 -6.99 -42.73
N ARG A 4 37.36 -6.82 -42.74
CA ARG A 4 36.38 -7.29 -43.75
C ARG A 4 36.02 -8.80 -43.63
N THR A 5 34.88 -9.30 -44.12
CA THR A 5 33.82 -8.69 -44.98
C THR A 5 32.42 -9.24 -44.68
N ARG A 6 31.36 -8.49 -45.04
CA ARG A 6 29.99 -9.01 -45.26
C ARG A 6 29.85 -9.66 -46.64
N LYS A 7 28.89 -10.57 -46.83
CA LYS A 7 27.93 -10.73 -47.98
C LYS A 7 27.16 -12.08 -47.77
N THR A 8 25.84 -12.16 -47.59
CA THR A 8 24.63 -11.85 -48.43
C THR A 8 24.32 -12.89 -49.53
N MET A 9 23.18 -13.59 -49.38
CA MET A 9 22.16 -13.97 -50.40
C MET A 9 21.21 -15.05 -49.80
N ALA A 10 20.06 -15.43 -50.37
CA ALA A 10 18.95 -14.74 -51.05
C ALA A 10 17.90 -15.80 -51.48
N SER A 11 16.70 -15.39 -51.95
CA SER A 11 15.62 -16.25 -52.53
C SER A 11 14.93 -17.22 -51.56
N SER A 12 13.67 -17.66 -51.74
CA SER A 12 12.56 -17.15 -52.59
C SER A 12 11.19 -17.66 -52.07
N GLY A 13 10.10 -16.98 -52.42
CA GLY A 13 8.73 -17.52 -52.30
C GLY A 13 8.42 -18.60 -53.36
N PRO A 14 7.19 -19.12 -53.40
CA PRO A 14 6.13 -18.34 -54.04
C PRO A 14 4.79 -18.33 -53.28
N ALA A 15 3.83 -17.56 -53.81
CA ALA A 15 2.44 -17.53 -53.35
C ALA A 15 1.49 -18.12 -54.41
N PHE A 16 0.31 -18.56 -54.00
CA PHE A 16 -0.88 -18.56 -54.87
C PHE A 16 -2.15 -18.38 -54.05
N ALA A 17 -3.13 -17.67 -54.62
CA ALA A 17 -4.46 -17.49 -54.06
C ALA A 17 -5.52 -18.01 -55.04
N ARG A 18 -6.70 -18.39 -54.55
CA ARG A 18 -7.88 -18.59 -55.40
C ARG A 18 -9.16 -18.14 -54.72
N ILE A 19 -10.15 -17.80 -55.55
CA ILE A 19 -11.37 -17.05 -55.23
C ILE A 19 -12.58 -17.90 -55.59
N GLN A 20 -13.66 -17.84 -54.80
CA GLN A 20 -15.09 -17.77 -55.19
C GLN A 20 -15.97 -18.07 -53.96
N ASN A 21 -16.79 -17.10 -53.50
CA ASN A 21 -18.17 -16.78 -53.92
C ASN A 21 -19.25 -17.71 -53.33
N GLY A 22 -20.02 -17.19 -52.37
CA GLY A 22 -21.29 -17.75 -51.88
C GLY A 22 -22.25 -16.62 -51.54
N ARG A 23 -23.48 -16.64 -52.08
CA ARG A 23 -24.41 -15.50 -52.04
C ARG A 23 -25.52 -15.65 -50.99
N ARG A 24 -25.84 -14.51 -50.35
CA ARG A 24 -27.18 -14.07 -49.89
C ARG A 24 -28.04 -15.05 -49.06
N GLN A 25 -28.50 -14.55 -47.90
CA GLN A 25 -29.94 -14.29 -47.76
C GLN A 25 -30.18 -13.00 -46.93
N ARG A 26 -31.19 -12.23 -47.33
CA ARG A 26 -31.75 -11.10 -46.56
C ARG A 26 -33.08 -11.56 -45.96
N ARG A 27 -33.41 -11.14 -44.75
CA ARG A 27 -34.82 -10.94 -44.33
C ARG A 27 -35.01 -9.50 -43.86
N ARG A 28 -36.09 -8.87 -44.35
CA ARG A 28 -36.60 -7.55 -43.94
C ARG A 28 -37.84 -7.77 -43.08
N ARG A 29 -38.05 -6.90 -42.09
CA ARG A 29 -39.33 -6.45 -41.48
C ARG A 29 -38.96 -5.56 -40.28
N ALA A 30 -39.63 -4.45 -39.97
CA ALA A 30 -40.51 -3.58 -40.77
C ALA A 30 -40.52 -2.18 -40.11
N ASN A 31 -40.92 -1.13 -40.83
CA ASN A 31 -41.20 0.18 -40.22
C ASN A 31 -42.64 0.21 -39.69
N THR A 32 -42.85 0.98 -38.63
CA THR A 32 -44.14 1.62 -38.30
C THR A 32 -43.81 3.07 -37.89
N MET A 33 -44.65 4.04 -38.25
CA MET A 33 -44.51 5.44 -37.80
C MET A 33 -45.44 5.72 -36.59
N GLY A 34 -45.34 6.91 -36.00
CA GLY A 34 -46.31 7.46 -35.04
C GLY A 34 -47.60 7.95 -35.75
N PRO A 35 -48.21 9.09 -35.35
CA PRO A 35 -47.68 10.21 -34.54
C PRO A 35 -48.10 10.03 -33.05
N GLU A 36 -48.39 11.00 -32.16
CA GLU A 36 -48.55 12.47 -32.22
C GLU A 36 -48.28 13.12 -30.82
N LYS A 37 -48.46 14.44 -30.72
CA LYS A 37 -48.27 15.29 -29.53
C LYS A 37 -49.43 15.23 -28.52
N GLU A 38 -49.11 15.59 -27.27
CA GLU A 38 -49.70 16.68 -26.45
C GLU A 38 -48.82 16.75 -25.16
N ALA A 39 -48.35 17.88 -24.60
CA ALA A 39 -48.71 19.30 -24.65
C ALA A 39 -49.97 19.69 -23.86
N ASN A 40 -49.79 20.00 -22.57
CA ASN A 40 -50.47 21.14 -21.97
C ASN A 40 -49.60 21.81 -20.89
N GLU A 41 -49.59 23.14 -20.88
CA GLU A 41 -49.06 23.99 -19.80
C GLU A 41 -50.24 24.67 -19.11
N GLU A 42 -50.23 24.79 -17.78
CA GLU A 42 -51.00 25.77 -16.99
C GLU A 42 -50.39 25.73 -15.57
N SER A 43 -49.80 26.77 -14.97
CA SER A 43 -50.03 28.25 -14.97
C SER A 43 -51.27 28.64 -14.15
N VAL A 44 -51.31 29.71 -13.32
CA VAL A 44 -50.36 30.79 -12.92
C VAL A 44 -50.58 31.08 -11.40
N ILE A 45 -49.71 31.72 -10.60
CA ILE A 45 -49.59 33.17 -10.25
C ILE A 45 -48.53 33.25 -9.10
N LEU A 46 -47.39 33.96 -9.26
CA LEU A 46 -46.98 35.25 -8.63
C LEU A 46 -47.12 35.32 -7.08
N ILE A 47 -46.26 35.98 -6.28
CA ILE A 47 -45.49 37.27 -6.33
C ILE A 47 -44.23 37.07 -5.42
N SER A 48 -43.04 37.72 -5.49
CA SER A 48 -42.44 38.87 -6.23
C SER A 48 -40.95 38.63 -6.59
N ASP A 49 -40.28 39.66 -7.09
CA ASP A 49 -38.82 39.95 -7.05
C ASP A 49 -38.29 40.05 -5.59
N ASP A 50 -36.99 40.05 -5.26
CA ASP A 50 -35.92 40.98 -5.72
C ASP A 50 -34.52 40.34 -5.92
N GLU A 51 -33.67 41.05 -6.68
CA GLU A 51 -32.24 40.75 -6.95
C GLU A 51 -31.31 41.07 -5.77
N THR A 52 -30.31 40.22 -5.48
CA THR A 52 -28.91 40.61 -5.19
C THR A 52 -27.99 39.42 -4.93
N ASP A 53 -26.73 39.52 -5.37
CA ASP A 53 -25.66 38.55 -5.06
C ASP A 53 -25.35 38.48 -3.56
N ILE A 54 -25.18 37.27 -3.02
CA ILE A 54 -24.51 37.04 -1.72
C ILE A 54 -23.39 36.01 -1.91
N GLU A 55 -22.15 36.47 -1.78
CA GLU A 55 -20.96 35.65 -1.92
C GLU A 55 -20.81 34.58 -0.81
N THR A 56 -20.10 33.52 -1.18
CA THR A 56 -19.67 32.38 -0.37
C THR A 56 -19.32 32.69 1.10
N THR A 57 -19.98 31.97 2.01
CA THR A 57 -19.78 32.09 3.47
C THR A 57 -18.36 31.68 3.91
N LEU A 58 -17.47 32.64 4.18
CA LEU A 58 -16.13 32.35 4.70
C LEU A 58 -16.18 32.01 6.20
N ARG A 59 -16.09 30.72 6.51
CA ARG A 59 -16.22 30.15 7.86
C ARG A 59 -14.97 30.40 8.73
N ASN A 60 -14.80 31.61 9.24
CA ASN A 60 -13.78 31.92 10.24
C ASN A 60 -14.16 31.32 11.61
N SER A 61 -13.31 30.43 12.14
CA SER A 61 -13.46 29.89 13.50
C SER A 61 -13.06 30.93 14.54
N ILE A 62 -14.00 31.38 15.36
CA ILE A 62 -13.73 32.19 16.54
C ILE A 62 -13.07 31.29 17.61
N VAL A 63 -11.87 31.64 18.04
CA VAL A 63 -11.26 31.10 19.25
C VAL A 63 -11.66 32.01 20.40
N VAL A 64 -12.46 31.50 21.33
CA VAL A 64 -12.72 32.19 22.60
C VAL A 64 -11.47 32.08 23.47
N ILE A 65 -10.92 33.23 23.86
CA ILE A 65 -9.87 33.30 24.88
C ILE A 65 -10.58 33.71 26.18
N GLU A 66 -10.58 32.81 27.16
CA GLU A 66 -11.06 33.12 28.51
C GLU A 66 -10.08 34.07 29.19
N SER A 67 -10.50 35.30 29.47
CA SER A 67 -9.73 36.26 30.24
C SER A 67 -9.94 36.02 31.74
N SER A 68 -8.87 35.67 32.45
CA SER A 68 -8.86 35.50 33.91
C SER A 68 -9.33 36.75 34.65
N GLU A 69 -9.84 36.53 35.86
CA GLU A 69 -10.58 37.52 36.65
C GLU A 69 -9.74 38.67 37.27
N ASN A 70 -10.49 39.67 37.76
CA ASN A 70 -10.20 40.57 38.88
C ASN A 70 -9.10 41.64 38.73
N SER A 71 -9.57 42.88 38.51
CA SER A 71 -9.09 44.03 39.28
C SER A 71 -10.24 45.02 39.50
N ASP A 72 -10.78 45.08 40.71
CA ASP A 72 -11.75 46.12 41.08
C ASP A 72 -11.12 47.50 40.99
N VAL A 73 -11.79 48.42 40.31
CA VAL A 73 -11.44 49.86 40.28
C VAL A 73 -12.73 50.65 40.41
N GLU A 74 -12.79 51.52 41.41
CA GLU A 74 -14.02 52.19 41.86
C GLU A 74 -14.67 53.06 40.75
N GLU A 75 -15.97 52.89 40.55
CA GLU A 75 -16.76 53.74 39.64
C GLU A 75 -16.89 55.16 40.19
N LYS A 76 -15.99 56.07 39.76
CA LYS A 76 -16.25 57.50 39.88
C LYS A 76 -17.42 57.88 38.98
N LYS A 77 -18.59 58.14 39.59
CA LYS A 77 -19.71 58.83 38.95
C LYS A 77 -19.20 60.06 38.19
N SER A 78 -19.37 60.08 36.87
CA SER A 78 -19.32 61.30 36.09
C SER A 78 -20.57 62.13 36.36
N GLU A 79 -20.43 63.46 36.34
CA GLU A 79 -21.51 64.40 36.63
C GLU A 79 -22.64 64.32 35.59
N GLU A 80 -23.89 64.49 36.04
CA GLU A 80 -25.08 64.47 35.19
C GLU A 80 -25.17 65.79 34.39
N ILE A 81 -24.77 65.73 33.11
CA ILE A 81 -25.02 66.82 32.16
C ILE A 81 -26.38 66.53 31.50
N VAL A 82 -27.39 67.32 31.85
CA VAL A 82 -28.73 67.25 31.25
C VAL A 82 -28.81 68.22 30.08
N ASP A 83 -29.18 67.72 28.91
CA ASP A 83 -29.61 68.55 27.79
C ASP A 83 -31.10 68.84 27.91
N GLU A 84 -31.45 70.08 28.28
CA GLU A 84 -32.82 70.50 28.56
C GLU A 84 -33.73 70.54 27.31
N GLU A 85 -33.18 70.51 26.09
CA GLU A 85 -33.97 70.59 24.85
C GLU A 85 -34.25 69.21 24.20
N SER A 86 -33.51 68.14 24.53
CA SER A 86 -33.71 66.80 23.93
C SER A 86 -34.02 65.65 24.91
N GLY A 87 -33.89 65.84 26.23
CA GLY A 87 -34.34 64.87 27.25
C GLY A 87 -33.60 63.53 27.30
N LEU A 88 -32.50 63.38 26.55
CA LEU A 88 -31.69 62.17 26.47
C LEU A 88 -30.56 62.17 27.51
N VAL A 89 -30.81 61.56 28.67
CA VAL A 89 -29.77 61.37 29.70
C VAL A 89 -28.81 60.24 29.29
N VAL A 90 -27.52 60.55 29.14
CA VAL A 90 -26.46 59.55 28.90
C VAL A 90 -26.10 58.87 30.23
N THR A 91 -26.93 57.90 30.65
CA THR A 91 -26.82 57.22 31.94
C THR A 91 -25.57 56.35 32.09
N PHE A 92 -24.92 55.96 31.00
CA PHE A 92 -23.69 55.16 31.01
C PHE A 92 -22.88 55.35 29.71
N CYS A 93 -21.61 55.76 29.83
CA CYS A 93 -20.71 55.92 28.68
C CYS A 93 -19.45 55.07 28.85
N LYS A 94 -19.50 53.81 28.36
CA LYS A 94 -18.33 52.93 28.34
C LYS A 94 -17.54 53.15 27.05
N LYS A 95 -16.26 53.53 27.18
CA LYS A 95 -15.32 53.62 26.05
C LYS A 95 -15.27 52.27 25.33
N GLY A 96 -15.72 52.23 24.07
CA GLY A 96 -15.81 51.01 23.30
C GLY A 96 -14.46 50.30 23.16
N MET A 97 -14.47 48.97 23.20
CA MET A 97 -13.27 48.16 22.97
C MET A 97 -12.75 48.42 21.55
N VAL A 98 -11.58 49.08 21.47
CA VAL A 98 -10.93 49.34 20.18
C VAL A 98 -10.41 48.02 19.63
N MET A 99 -11.12 47.48 18.64
CA MET A 99 -10.72 46.23 17.97
C MET A 99 -9.39 46.40 17.21
N PRO A 100 -8.63 45.31 16.97
CA PRO A 100 -7.44 45.35 16.14
C PRO A 100 -7.73 45.94 14.74
N HIS A 101 -7.01 47.00 14.37
CA HIS A 101 -7.25 47.77 13.14
C HIS A 101 -5.92 48.16 12.49
N ALA A 102 -5.92 48.39 11.17
CA ALA A 102 -4.72 48.83 10.49
C ALA A 102 -4.34 50.23 10.98
N ARG A 103 -3.04 50.56 11.03
CA ARG A 103 -2.58 51.91 11.41
C ARG A 103 -3.28 53.03 10.62
N TYR A 104 -3.59 52.82 9.34
CA TYR A 104 -4.27 53.82 8.50
C TYR A 104 -5.78 53.98 8.78
N ASP A 105 -6.36 53.10 9.59
CA ASP A 105 -7.75 53.16 10.10
C ASP A 105 -7.80 53.58 11.59
N CYS A 106 -6.67 54.04 12.17
CA CYS A 106 -6.59 54.38 13.59
C CYS A 106 -7.31 55.69 13.93
N MET A 107 -8.39 55.61 14.71
CA MET A 107 -9.12 56.78 15.22
C MET A 107 -8.41 57.52 16.37
N THR A 108 -7.30 56.98 16.90
CA THR A 108 -6.54 57.60 18.01
C THR A 108 -5.38 58.47 17.53
N HIS A 109 -4.77 58.13 16.38
CA HIS A 109 -3.62 58.84 15.83
C HIS A 109 -3.87 59.16 14.36
N PRO A 110 -3.87 60.45 13.93
CA PRO A 110 -4.06 60.83 12.53
C PRO A 110 -3.11 60.11 11.57
N PHE A 111 -3.56 59.83 10.35
CA PHE A 111 -2.77 59.10 9.34
C PHE A 111 -2.66 59.86 8.02
N GLU A 112 -1.44 59.98 7.50
CA GLU A 112 -1.15 60.58 6.20
C GLU A 112 -0.90 59.49 5.16
N ARG A 113 -1.68 59.48 4.07
CA ARG A 113 -1.48 58.53 2.96
C ARG A 113 -0.33 58.99 2.06
N THR A 114 0.60 58.08 1.76
CA THR A 114 1.71 58.29 0.83
C THR A 114 1.97 57.03 0.03
N GLU A 115 2.20 57.18 -1.28
CA GLU A 115 2.19 56.02 -2.19
C GLU A 115 3.35 55.05 -1.90
N ASN A 116 4.56 55.56 -1.71
CA ASN A 116 5.79 54.75 -1.65
C ASN A 116 6.91 55.30 -0.73
N GLU A 117 6.57 56.14 0.25
CA GLU A 117 7.57 56.74 1.16
C GLU A 117 8.06 55.71 2.22
N THR A 118 9.25 55.14 2.02
CA THR A 118 9.85 54.16 2.93
C THR A 118 11.00 54.70 3.78
N CYS A 119 11.55 55.87 3.46
CA CYS A 119 12.77 56.40 4.07
C CYS A 119 12.57 56.84 5.52
N ILE A 120 11.44 57.48 5.83
CA ILE A 120 11.11 58.06 7.14
C ILE A 120 9.61 57.98 7.46
N PRO A 121 9.20 58.08 8.74
CA PRO A 121 7.80 58.28 9.10
C PRO A 121 7.24 59.58 8.54
N VAL A 122 6.08 59.52 7.90
CA VAL A 122 5.37 60.71 7.40
C VAL A 122 4.47 61.27 8.50
N LYS A 123 4.72 62.52 8.90
CA LYS A 123 3.99 63.21 9.99
C LYS A 123 3.92 62.35 11.26
N GLN A 124 2.73 61.88 11.64
CA GLN A 124 2.45 61.10 12.84
C GLN A 124 2.23 59.60 12.56
N ASN A 125 2.56 59.11 11.36
CA ASN A 125 2.35 57.70 10.98
C ASN A 125 3.13 56.71 11.87
N SER A 126 4.21 57.16 12.53
CA SER A 126 4.91 56.44 13.60
C SER A 126 4.03 56.07 14.79
N ASP A 127 3.07 56.92 15.11
CA ASP A 127 2.37 56.90 16.39
C ASP A 127 1.29 55.81 16.35
N MET A 128 1.21 54.98 17.38
CA MET A 128 0.36 53.79 17.38
C MET A 128 -0.30 53.59 18.74
N CYS A 129 -1.59 53.25 18.72
CA CYS A 129 -2.26 52.74 19.92
C CYS A 129 -2.01 51.23 20.05
N GLY A 130 -2.25 50.65 21.23
CA GLY A 130 -1.99 49.23 21.52
C GLY A 130 -2.84 48.21 20.75
N GLN A 131 -3.63 48.65 19.76
CA GLN A 131 -4.48 47.83 18.88
C GLN A 131 -4.25 48.12 17.39
N CYS A 132 -3.27 48.96 17.05
CA CYS A 132 -2.80 49.13 15.67
C CYS A 132 -2.05 47.88 15.20
N TYR A 133 -2.38 47.36 14.02
CA TYR A 133 -1.56 46.40 13.29
C TYR A 133 -0.79 47.06 12.14
N CYS A 134 0.41 46.52 11.88
CA CYS A 134 1.24 46.87 10.75
C CYS A 134 0.68 46.21 9.47
N TYR A 135 0.24 47.03 8.51
CA TYR A 135 -0.38 46.55 7.28
C TYR A 135 0.52 45.57 6.49
N VAL A 136 1.84 45.82 6.43
CA VAL A 136 2.79 44.99 5.68
C VAL A 136 3.08 43.65 6.35
N CYS A 137 3.21 43.65 7.68
CA CYS A 137 3.65 42.47 8.46
C CYS A 137 2.49 41.59 8.97
N ASP A 138 1.25 42.09 8.97
CA ASP A 138 0.06 41.40 9.51
C ASP A 138 0.19 41.00 11.00
N LYS A 139 0.82 41.89 11.78
CA LYS A 139 1.08 41.76 13.23
C LYS A 139 0.86 43.10 13.93
N LEU A 140 0.80 43.11 15.26
CA LEU A 140 0.75 44.36 16.04
C LEU A 140 1.89 45.31 15.63
N ALA A 141 1.60 46.60 15.55
CA ALA A 141 2.56 47.61 15.11
C ALA A 141 3.78 47.68 16.06
N SER A 142 3.58 47.42 17.35
CA SER A 142 4.62 47.30 18.38
C SER A 142 5.55 46.10 18.19
N GLU A 143 5.13 45.05 17.48
CA GLU A 143 5.96 43.88 17.13
C GLU A 143 6.71 44.05 15.80
N CYS A 144 6.43 45.13 15.06
CA CYS A 144 7.01 45.33 13.75
C CYS A 144 8.45 45.88 13.84
N GLN A 145 9.43 45.01 13.64
CA GLN A 145 10.87 45.35 13.56
C GLN A 145 11.22 46.40 12.48
N TYR A 146 10.31 46.64 11.54
CA TYR A 146 10.42 47.62 10.47
C TYR A 146 9.46 48.81 10.64
N TRP A 147 8.94 49.05 11.86
CA TRP A 147 7.89 50.05 12.07
C TRP A 147 8.35 51.46 11.67
N THR A 148 9.41 51.96 12.29
CA THR A 148 10.04 53.27 12.03
C THR A 148 11.41 53.16 11.34
N THR A 149 11.79 51.96 10.91
CA THR A 149 13.13 51.66 10.39
C THR A 149 13.39 52.35 9.05
N SER A 150 14.43 53.18 9.00
CA SER A 150 14.79 53.95 7.81
C SER A 150 15.01 53.07 6.58
N SER A 151 14.57 53.57 5.42
CA SER A 151 14.46 52.86 4.13
C SER A 151 13.42 51.73 4.05
N SER A 152 12.73 51.39 5.15
CA SER A 152 11.67 50.38 5.18
C SER A 152 10.54 50.70 6.18
N CYS A 153 10.16 51.96 6.36
CA CYS A 153 9.19 52.39 7.38
C CYS A 153 7.76 51.88 7.09
N HIS A 154 7.39 50.75 7.69
CA HIS A 154 6.05 50.17 7.54
C HIS A 154 4.95 51.03 8.21
N CYS A 155 5.34 52.02 9.02
CA CYS A 155 4.52 53.09 9.55
C CYS A 155 3.55 53.71 8.52
N ASN A 156 4.03 53.93 7.28
CA ASN A 156 3.32 54.66 6.22
C ASN A 156 2.38 53.78 5.38
N ALA A 157 2.30 52.48 5.66
CA ALA A 157 1.71 51.52 4.74
C ALA A 157 0.18 51.48 4.80
N HIS A 158 -0.49 51.57 3.65
CA HIS A 158 -1.96 51.57 3.57
C HIS A 158 -2.57 50.89 2.34
N ASN A 159 -3.81 50.39 2.50
CA ASN A 159 -4.49 49.55 1.51
C ASN A 159 -4.91 50.23 0.19
N LYS A 160 -4.66 51.53 0.03
CA LYS A 160 -5.00 52.29 -1.20
C LYS A 160 -3.82 52.43 -2.16
N SER A 161 -2.59 52.43 -1.63
CA SER A 161 -1.38 52.41 -2.45
C SER A 161 -1.22 51.06 -3.14
N LYS A 162 -0.71 51.07 -4.38
CA LYS A 162 -0.31 49.85 -5.08
C LYS A 162 1.02 49.34 -4.51
N PHE A 163 1.99 50.23 -4.30
CA PHE A 163 3.30 49.85 -3.76
C PHE A 163 3.20 49.15 -2.41
N TRP A 164 2.37 49.65 -1.48
CA TRP A 164 2.18 49.04 -0.17
C TRP A 164 1.41 47.71 -0.22
N LYS A 165 0.50 47.53 -1.19
CA LYS A 165 -0.12 46.23 -1.49
C LYS A 165 0.92 45.23 -1.99
N ASP A 166 1.74 45.62 -2.98
CA ASP A 166 2.75 44.76 -3.56
C ASP A 166 3.82 44.37 -2.51
N GLN A 167 4.22 45.30 -1.64
CA GLN A 167 5.13 45.04 -0.52
C GLN A 167 4.52 44.15 0.57
N ARG A 168 3.23 44.32 0.92
CA ARG A 168 2.50 43.40 1.81
C ARG A 168 2.41 42.01 1.21
N ASN A 169 2.07 41.92 -0.07
CA ASN A 169 1.96 40.65 -0.79
C ASN A 169 3.31 39.92 -0.83
N PHE A 170 4.41 40.63 -1.10
CA PHE A 170 5.77 40.08 -1.03
C PHE A 170 6.12 39.59 0.39
N THR A 171 5.84 40.38 1.42
CA THR A 171 6.09 40.00 2.84
C THR A 171 5.28 38.78 3.27
N LEU A 172 4.00 38.70 2.93
CA LEU A 172 3.12 37.57 3.26
C LEU A 172 3.41 36.28 2.49
N THR A 173 3.92 36.42 1.27
CA THR A 173 4.31 35.31 0.40
C THR A 173 5.70 34.78 0.80
N GLY A 174 6.63 35.67 1.14
CA GLY A 174 7.98 35.34 1.58
C GLY A 174 8.69 34.40 0.60
N VAL A 175 9.29 33.32 1.11
CA VAL A 175 9.99 32.31 0.28
C VAL A 175 9.05 31.60 -0.70
N LEU A 176 7.73 31.58 -0.48
CA LEU A 176 6.78 30.88 -1.35
C LEU A 176 6.64 31.53 -2.73
N VAL A 177 7.17 32.75 -2.91
CA VAL A 177 7.10 33.50 -4.18
C VAL A 177 7.78 32.73 -5.31
N ILE A 178 8.77 31.87 -4.99
CA ILE A 178 9.45 31.02 -5.97
C ILE A 178 8.49 30.04 -6.66
N PHE A 179 7.37 29.67 -6.02
CA PHE A 179 6.37 28.75 -6.56
C PHE A 179 5.28 29.47 -7.39
N ASN A 180 5.39 30.80 -7.59
CA ASN A 180 4.39 31.64 -8.24
C ASN A 180 2.99 31.51 -7.59
N LEU A 181 2.95 31.46 -6.25
CA LEU A 181 1.73 31.42 -5.46
C LEU A 181 1.24 32.83 -5.14
N GLU A 182 -0.07 33.02 -5.19
CA GLU A 182 -0.75 34.26 -4.80
C GLU A 182 -1.06 34.23 -3.29
N PRO A 183 -1.11 35.39 -2.59
CA PRO A 183 -1.42 35.42 -1.15
C PRO A 183 -2.75 34.75 -0.76
N THR A 184 -3.72 34.73 -1.68
CA THR A 184 -5.03 34.06 -1.58
C THR A 184 -4.94 32.53 -1.61
N GLU A 185 -3.91 31.96 -2.23
CA GLU A 185 -3.66 30.52 -2.28
C GLU A 185 -2.93 30.00 -1.02
N ILE A 186 -2.29 30.89 -0.25
CA ILE A 186 -1.39 30.54 0.86
C ILE A 186 -2.17 30.39 2.16
N ASP A 187 -2.63 29.17 2.39
CA ASP A 187 -3.16 28.72 3.68
C ASP A 187 -2.06 28.53 4.74
N THR A 188 -2.48 28.15 5.95
CA THR A 188 -1.61 27.90 7.10
C THR A 188 -0.61 26.77 6.86
N ASP A 189 -0.99 25.74 6.09
CA ASP A 189 -0.12 24.60 5.80
C ASP A 189 0.99 24.99 4.81
N LEU A 190 0.66 25.77 3.77
CA LEU A 190 1.65 26.32 2.85
C LEU A 190 2.57 27.32 3.55
N ARG A 191 2.02 28.22 4.38
CA ARG A 191 2.81 29.19 5.17
C ARG A 191 3.82 28.47 6.06
N HIS A 192 3.40 27.43 6.78
CA HIS A 192 4.30 26.62 7.61
C HIS A 192 5.39 25.91 6.80
N GLY A 193 5.04 25.33 5.64
CA GLY A 193 6.03 24.77 4.72
C GLY A 193 7.04 25.80 4.20
N GLY A 194 6.60 27.05 4.00
CA GLY A 194 7.44 28.20 3.69
C GLY A 194 8.40 28.57 4.82
N GLU A 195 7.94 28.66 6.06
CA GLU A 195 8.80 28.91 7.24
C GLU A 195 9.90 27.86 7.37
N LEU A 196 9.53 26.58 7.22
CA LEU A 196 10.47 25.45 7.26
C LEU A 196 11.47 25.48 6.11
N LEU A 197 11.01 25.80 4.89
CA LEU A 197 11.87 25.98 3.73
C LEU A 197 12.84 27.15 3.93
N PHE A 198 12.37 28.32 4.37
CA PHE A 198 13.20 29.50 4.60
C PHE A 198 14.33 29.25 5.61
N LYS A 199 14.04 28.55 6.72
CA LYS A 199 15.07 28.12 7.65
C LYS A 199 16.09 27.19 6.99
N PHE A 200 15.61 26.17 6.28
CA PHE A 200 16.47 25.23 5.56
C PHE A 200 17.35 25.91 4.51
N LEU A 201 16.86 26.92 3.77
CA LEU A 201 17.67 27.67 2.80
C LEU A 201 18.86 28.39 3.46
N ARG A 202 18.67 28.95 4.66
CA ARG A 202 19.76 29.56 5.44
C ARG A 202 20.80 28.53 5.87
N ASP A 203 20.34 27.42 6.44
CA ASP A 203 21.21 26.35 6.93
C ASP A 203 21.96 25.68 5.75
N LEU A 204 21.30 25.53 4.59
CA LEU A 204 21.85 24.97 3.36
C LEU A 204 22.93 25.89 2.76
N SER A 205 22.69 27.20 2.73
CA SER A 205 23.67 28.19 2.25
C SER A 205 24.99 28.08 3.02
N VAL A 206 24.94 27.95 4.36
CA VAL A 206 26.15 27.75 5.17
C VAL A 206 26.89 26.47 4.77
N GLN A 207 26.19 25.33 4.68
CA GLN A 207 26.84 24.05 4.36
C GLN A 207 27.33 23.96 2.91
N TYR A 208 26.64 24.62 1.97
CA TYR A 208 27.07 24.68 0.57
C TYR A 208 28.27 25.61 0.38
N ASN A 209 28.35 26.74 1.10
CA ASN A 209 29.55 27.58 1.11
C ASN A 209 30.75 26.83 1.74
N ASN A 210 30.55 26.08 2.82
CA ASN A 210 31.59 25.20 3.37
C ASN A 210 32.08 24.17 2.32
N TYR A 211 31.15 23.56 1.58
CA TYR A 211 31.47 22.65 0.48
C TYR A 211 32.25 23.34 -0.66
N LEU A 212 31.93 24.58 -1.02
CA LEU A 212 32.63 25.33 -2.07
C LEU A 212 34.04 25.78 -1.65
N SER A 213 34.29 26.03 -0.36
CA SER A 213 35.64 26.31 0.17
C SER A 213 36.56 25.10 0.06
N GLY A 214 36.04 23.90 0.32
CA GLY A 214 36.78 22.65 0.30
C GLY A 214 37.72 22.43 1.50
N GLU A 215 38.28 21.23 1.57
CA GLU A 215 39.19 20.78 2.62
C GLU A 215 40.61 20.63 2.05
N ILE A 216 41.60 21.36 2.60
CA ILE A 216 43.01 21.15 2.24
C ILE A 216 43.53 19.93 3.01
N VAL A 217 43.80 18.82 2.31
CA VAL A 217 44.35 17.61 2.93
C VAL A 217 45.87 17.65 2.87
N LEU A 218 46.48 18.12 3.96
CA LEU A 218 47.93 18.09 4.14
C LEU A 218 48.42 16.63 4.24
N SER A 219 48.90 16.08 3.13
CA SER A 219 49.57 14.78 3.13
C SER A 219 50.90 14.86 3.90
N LEU A 220 50.90 14.27 5.10
CA LEU A 220 52.07 14.09 5.98
C LEU A 220 52.94 12.88 5.57
N GLN A 221 52.90 12.46 4.30
CA GLN A 221 53.84 11.46 3.80
C GLN A 221 55.20 12.10 3.49
N ASP A 222 56.27 11.49 4.00
CA ASP A 222 57.64 11.87 3.67
C ASP A 222 57.90 11.80 2.17
N CYS A 223 58.66 12.76 1.66
CA CYS A 223 58.97 12.86 0.24
C CYS A 223 59.83 11.67 -0.20
N VAL A 224 59.23 10.69 -0.88
CA VAL A 224 59.93 9.56 -1.53
C VAL A 224 60.77 10.03 -2.74
N CYS A 225 60.86 11.34 -2.96
CA CYS A 225 61.73 11.97 -3.93
C CYS A 225 63.21 11.75 -3.59
N SER A 226 64.02 11.39 -4.60
CA SER A 226 65.44 11.07 -4.42
C SER A 226 66.31 12.22 -3.89
N SER A 227 65.78 13.46 -3.85
CA SER A 227 66.49 14.68 -3.44
C SER A 227 66.52 14.94 -1.93
N LYS A 228 65.76 14.20 -1.11
CA LYS A 228 65.69 14.35 0.38
C LYS A 228 65.52 15.79 0.88
N GLN A 229 64.80 16.64 0.15
CA GLN A 229 64.51 18.01 0.57
C GLN A 229 63.37 18.08 1.60
N LYS A 230 63.30 19.19 2.35
CA LYS A 230 62.26 19.39 3.37
C LYS A 230 60.86 19.48 2.73
N PRO A 231 59.78 19.17 3.47
CA PRO A 231 58.40 19.38 3.02
C PRO A 231 58.21 20.78 2.41
N GLY A 232 57.45 20.87 1.32
CA GLY A 232 57.26 22.11 0.54
C GLY A 232 58.37 22.49 -0.46
N GLN A 233 59.57 21.88 -0.42
CA GLN A 233 60.66 22.25 -1.35
C GLN A 233 60.71 21.41 -2.64
N CYS A 234 60.15 20.19 -2.64
CA CYS A 234 60.02 19.38 -3.85
C CYS A 234 58.81 19.84 -4.69
N SER A 235 59.02 20.24 -5.95
CA SER A 235 57.96 20.70 -6.85
C SER A 235 56.85 19.67 -7.08
N VAL A 236 57.21 18.38 -7.22
CA VAL A 236 56.27 17.26 -7.42
C VAL A 236 55.38 17.05 -6.18
N CYS A 237 55.96 17.13 -4.98
CA CYS A 237 55.20 16.95 -3.74
C CYS A 237 54.45 18.22 -3.31
N SER A 238 54.90 19.41 -3.71
CA SER A 238 54.17 20.68 -3.52
C SER A 238 52.82 20.68 -4.25
N GLN A 239 52.74 20.03 -5.43
CA GLN A 239 51.47 19.79 -6.12
C GLN A 239 50.56 18.81 -5.38
N LEU A 240 51.12 17.79 -4.72
CA LEU A 240 50.36 16.78 -3.96
C LEU A 240 49.96 17.23 -2.54
N GLN A 241 50.62 18.24 -1.98
CA GLN A 241 50.33 18.77 -0.63
C GLN A 241 49.19 19.80 -0.60
N ASN A 242 48.75 20.29 -1.77
CA ASN A 242 47.73 21.33 -1.92
C ASN A 242 46.46 20.85 -2.64
N GLU A 243 46.18 19.54 -2.68
CA GLU A 243 44.93 19.04 -3.28
C GLU A 243 43.73 19.37 -2.37
N VAL A 244 42.83 20.22 -2.87
CA VAL A 244 41.60 20.61 -2.18
C VAL A 244 40.51 19.57 -2.45
N ILE A 245 40.02 18.91 -1.41
CA ILE A 245 38.97 17.89 -1.51
C ILE A 245 37.60 18.51 -1.19
N TYR A 246 36.62 18.29 -2.06
CA TYR A 246 35.30 18.90 -1.94
C TYR A 246 34.26 17.87 -1.46
N ARG A 247 34.03 17.77 -0.15
CA ARG A 247 33.09 16.79 0.45
C ARG A 247 31.66 17.30 0.55
N TYR A 248 30.75 16.75 -0.25
CA TYR A 248 29.33 17.09 -0.22
C TYR A 248 28.55 16.48 0.96
N SER A 249 29.21 15.75 1.86
CA SER A 249 28.60 14.96 2.94
C SER A 249 27.74 15.77 3.91
N ASN A 250 28.18 16.97 4.30
CA ASN A 250 27.44 17.85 5.20
C ASN A 250 26.14 18.36 4.54
N VAL A 251 26.21 18.74 3.26
CA VAL A 251 25.04 19.12 2.45
C VAL A 251 24.10 17.93 2.28
N PHE A 252 24.62 16.75 1.96
CA PHE A 252 23.84 15.51 1.83
C PHE A 252 23.11 15.14 3.11
N SER A 253 23.77 15.28 4.27
CA SER A 253 23.19 15.01 5.60
C SER A 253 22.06 15.98 5.91
N LEU A 254 22.28 17.29 5.71
CA LEU A 254 21.28 18.33 5.94
C LEU A 254 20.03 18.14 5.06
N VAL A 255 20.22 17.93 3.74
CA VAL A 255 19.11 17.69 2.80
C VAL A 255 18.39 16.38 3.14
N SER A 256 19.11 15.31 3.51
CA SER A 256 18.50 14.04 3.93
C SER A 256 17.64 14.21 5.19
N SER A 257 18.11 14.99 6.17
CA SER A 257 17.36 15.32 7.39
C SER A 257 16.10 16.14 7.08
N PHE A 258 16.21 17.11 6.17
CA PHE A 258 15.07 17.93 5.73
C PHE A 258 14.01 17.10 4.98
N ILE A 259 14.41 16.15 4.14
CA ILE A 259 13.49 15.19 3.51
C ILE A 259 12.83 14.29 4.57
N ASN A 260 13.59 13.79 5.55
CA ASN A 260 13.06 12.99 6.67
C ASN A 260 12.07 13.81 7.55
N LYS A 261 12.20 15.14 7.58
CA LYS A 261 11.21 16.01 8.22
C LYS A 261 9.97 16.17 7.35
N ALA A 262 10.12 16.50 6.06
CA ALA A 262 8.99 16.64 5.14
C ALA A 262 8.10 15.38 5.05
N GLU A 263 8.68 14.18 5.22
CA GLU A 263 7.94 12.90 5.33
C GLU A 263 6.96 12.82 6.52
N LYS A 264 7.02 13.76 7.47
CA LYS A 264 6.15 13.85 8.65
C LYS A 264 5.21 15.06 8.63
N GLU A 265 5.40 16.00 7.70
CA GLU A 265 4.61 17.22 7.60
C GLU A 265 3.32 16.99 6.79
N LYS A 266 2.37 17.94 6.89
CA LYS A 266 1.15 17.89 6.07
C LYS A 266 1.47 17.99 4.57
N PRO A 267 0.63 17.43 3.67
CA PRO A 267 0.97 17.32 2.25
C PRO A 267 1.30 18.64 1.53
N LYS A 268 0.63 19.76 1.87
CA LYS A 268 0.94 21.08 1.30
C LYS A 268 2.30 21.59 1.77
N SER A 269 2.56 21.53 3.08
CA SER A 269 3.83 21.91 3.70
C SER A 269 5.00 21.09 3.15
N ALA A 270 4.84 19.76 3.13
CA ALA A 270 5.83 18.83 2.60
C ALA A 270 6.11 19.07 1.11
N ALA A 271 5.10 19.46 0.31
CA ALA A 271 5.29 19.69 -1.12
C ALA A 271 6.20 20.90 -1.38
N VAL A 272 5.94 22.05 -0.75
CA VAL A 272 6.79 23.25 -0.91
C VAL A 272 8.21 23.03 -0.35
N MET A 273 8.34 22.31 0.77
CA MET A 273 9.66 21.90 1.29
C MET A 273 10.45 21.07 0.27
N LEU A 274 9.84 20.00 -0.26
CA LEU A 274 10.48 19.08 -1.19
C LEU A 274 10.79 19.71 -2.55
N LEU A 275 9.90 20.56 -3.07
CA LEU A 275 10.09 21.29 -4.32
C LEU A 275 11.18 22.37 -4.18
N GLY A 276 11.20 23.12 -3.08
CA GLY A 276 12.26 24.09 -2.79
C GLY A 276 13.62 23.41 -2.64
N ALA A 277 13.69 22.29 -1.90
CA ALA A 277 14.92 21.50 -1.81
C ALA A 277 15.38 20.93 -3.17
N ALA A 278 14.45 20.56 -4.06
CA ALA A 278 14.77 20.11 -5.41
C ALA A 278 15.46 21.20 -6.24
N ARG A 279 14.95 22.44 -6.15
CA ARG A 279 15.48 23.61 -6.87
C ARG A 279 16.92 23.88 -6.47
N GLU A 280 17.21 23.99 -5.17
CA GLU A 280 18.56 24.36 -4.71
C GLU A 280 19.60 23.29 -5.05
N ILE A 281 19.33 22.01 -4.77
CA ILE A 281 20.32 20.96 -5.05
C ILE A 281 20.56 20.73 -6.55
N ALA A 282 19.68 21.21 -7.42
CA ALA A 282 19.90 21.21 -8.87
C ALA A 282 20.79 22.39 -9.33
N LEU A 283 20.81 23.50 -8.58
CA LEU A 283 21.65 24.67 -8.83
C LEU A 283 23.09 24.50 -8.29
N HIS A 284 23.31 23.56 -7.37
CA HIS A 284 24.62 23.26 -6.81
C HIS A 284 25.62 22.78 -7.88
N LYS A 285 26.82 23.36 -7.88
CA LYS A 285 27.89 23.08 -8.84
C LYS A 285 29.01 22.30 -8.17
N ASP A 286 29.66 21.45 -8.95
CA ASP A 286 30.88 20.75 -8.55
C ASP A 286 32.09 21.65 -8.85
N PRO A 287 32.84 22.11 -7.83
CA PRO A 287 34.01 22.97 -8.03
C PRO A 287 35.28 22.18 -8.42
N ALA A 288 35.26 20.84 -8.33
CA ALA A 288 36.44 20.02 -8.61
C ALA A 288 36.81 20.08 -10.12
N PRO A 289 38.05 20.47 -10.47
CA PRO A 289 38.48 20.56 -11.87
C PRO A 289 38.70 19.18 -12.53
N SER A 290 38.79 18.13 -11.73
CA SER A 290 38.98 16.73 -12.14
C SER A 290 38.07 15.80 -11.33
N TRP A 291 38.06 14.50 -11.66
CA TRP A 291 37.23 13.52 -10.95
C TRP A 291 37.88 13.09 -9.62
N GLN A 292 37.31 13.52 -8.49
CA GLN A 292 37.71 13.06 -7.15
C GLN A 292 37.01 11.75 -6.79
N ASN A 293 37.79 10.78 -6.27
CA ASN A 293 37.30 9.43 -5.94
C ASN A 293 36.63 9.39 -4.55
N LEU A 294 35.46 10.03 -4.45
CA LEU A 294 34.72 10.27 -3.21
C LEU A 294 33.55 9.29 -3.00
N GLY A 295 33.11 9.14 -1.75
CA GLY A 295 31.98 8.28 -1.39
C GLY A 295 30.63 8.74 -1.98
N PRO A 296 29.59 7.89 -2.02
CA PRO A 296 28.30 8.21 -2.65
C PRO A 296 27.55 9.41 -2.05
N SER A 297 27.81 9.75 -0.79
CA SER A 297 27.29 10.94 -0.10
C SER A 297 28.21 12.17 -0.21
N GLU A 298 29.47 11.97 -0.58
CA GLU A 298 30.50 13.02 -0.69
C GLU A 298 30.66 13.54 -2.11
N SER A 299 30.47 12.70 -3.13
CA SER A 299 30.47 13.11 -4.53
C SER A 299 29.14 13.75 -4.90
N LEU A 300 29.11 15.04 -5.20
CA LEU A 300 27.91 15.78 -5.61
C LEU A 300 27.18 15.08 -6.78
N LYS A 301 27.95 14.58 -7.76
CA LYS A 301 27.46 13.87 -8.96
C LYS A 301 26.75 12.54 -8.65
N LEU A 302 26.93 11.96 -7.45
CA LEU A 302 26.23 10.77 -6.96
C LEU A 302 25.14 11.13 -5.93
N ALA A 303 25.46 12.04 -5.02
CA ALA A 303 24.61 12.51 -3.94
C ALA A 303 23.34 13.19 -4.45
N VAL A 304 23.45 14.14 -5.40
CA VAL A 304 22.30 14.90 -5.90
C VAL A 304 21.28 13.98 -6.62
N PRO A 305 21.66 13.05 -7.52
CA PRO A 305 20.73 12.07 -8.06
C PRO A 305 20.05 11.16 -7.04
N PHE A 306 20.70 10.85 -5.90
CA PHE A 306 20.09 10.07 -4.83
C PHE A 306 19.03 10.90 -4.07
N LEU A 307 19.39 12.10 -3.64
CA LEU A 307 18.50 13.04 -2.95
C LEU A 307 17.28 13.39 -3.82
N MET A 308 17.52 13.73 -5.08
CA MET A 308 16.47 13.99 -6.07
C MET A 308 15.55 12.76 -6.22
N SER A 309 16.10 11.53 -6.27
CA SER A 309 15.25 10.32 -6.31
C SER A 309 14.39 10.14 -5.05
N ARG A 310 14.81 10.60 -3.86
CA ARG A 310 13.95 10.58 -2.66
C ARG A 310 12.83 11.61 -2.80
N ILE A 311 13.21 12.85 -3.08
CA ILE A 311 12.30 13.99 -3.27
C ILE A 311 11.18 13.65 -4.26
N THR A 312 11.55 13.17 -5.46
CA THR A 312 10.60 12.88 -6.52
C THR A 312 9.67 11.72 -6.18
N LYS A 313 10.15 10.71 -5.41
CA LYS A 313 9.31 9.58 -4.97
C LYS A 313 8.27 10.03 -3.93
N ASN A 314 8.66 10.91 -3.01
CA ASN A 314 7.74 11.44 -2.00
C ASN A 314 6.67 12.32 -2.65
N LEU A 315 7.07 13.24 -3.52
CA LEU A 315 6.15 14.06 -4.34
C LEU A 315 5.22 13.18 -5.19
N GLN A 316 5.72 12.16 -5.89
CA GLN A 316 4.90 11.19 -6.64
C GLN A 316 3.85 10.49 -5.78
N ARG A 317 4.17 10.12 -4.53
CA ARG A 317 3.19 9.52 -3.61
C ARG A 317 2.14 10.54 -3.19
N MET A 318 2.57 11.73 -2.78
CA MET A 318 1.68 12.80 -2.30
C MET A 318 0.70 13.24 -3.38
N LEU A 319 1.16 13.46 -4.62
CA LEU A 319 0.32 13.84 -5.78
C LEU A 319 -0.73 12.79 -6.18
N VAL A 320 -0.69 11.58 -5.59
CA VAL A 320 -1.67 10.50 -5.80
C VAL A 320 -2.55 10.30 -4.57
N LEU A 321 -1.94 10.28 -3.37
CA LEU A 321 -2.60 9.99 -2.11
C LEU A 321 -3.41 11.18 -1.59
N SER A 322 -2.87 12.39 -1.71
CA SER A 322 -3.44 13.61 -1.13
C SER A 322 -4.28 14.39 -2.15
N ASP A 323 -5.37 14.99 -1.68
CA ASP A 323 -6.32 15.71 -2.53
C ASP A 323 -5.95 17.20 -2.56
N PHE A 324 -5.08 17.55 -3.51
CA PHE A 324 -4.65 18.93 -3.77
C PHE A 324 -5.69 19.71 -4.60
N PRO A 325 -5.91 21.01 -4.35
CA PRO A 325 -6.61 21.89 -5.28
C PRO A 325 -5.93 21.87 -6.65
N LYS A 326 -6.72 21.80 -7.74
CA LYS A 326 -6.21 21.61 -9.10
C LYS A 326 -5.16 22.67 -9.51
N GLN A 327 -5.44 23.94 -9.22
CA GLN A 327 -4.54 25.06 -9.49
C GLN A 327 -3.18 24.93 -8.76
N LEU A 328 -3.19 24.49 -7.49
CA LEU A 328 -1.97 24.25 -6.71
C LEU A 328 -1.18 23.04 -7.26
N TYR A 329 -1.88 21.98 -7.64
CA TYR A 329 -1.31 20.78 -8.27
C TYR A 329 -0.61 21.12 -9.61
N GLU A 330 -1.26 21.93 -10.45
CA GLU A 330 -0.73 22.39 -11.73
C GLU A 330 0.46 23.35 -11.54
N LYS A 331 0.40 24.30 -10.58
CA LYS A 331 1.53 25.16 -10.21
C LYS A 331 2.74 24.34 -9.71
N PHE A 332 2.53 23.30 -8.89
CA PHE A 332 3.61 22.43 -8.41
C PHE A 332 4.31 21.61 -9.51
N ILE A 333 3.54 21.05 -10.46
CA ILE A 333 4.13 20.32 -11.60
C ILE A 333 4.87 21.29 -12.53
N SER A 334 4.29 22.45 -12.82
CA SER A 334 4.89 23.51 -13.64
C SER A 334 6.21 24.01 -13.05
N PHE A 335 6.23 24.32 -11.74
CA PHE A 335 7.45 24.72 -11.02
C PHE A 335 8.55 23.66 -11.11
N PHE A 336 8.23 22.37 -10.96
CA PHE A 336 9.26 21.33 -11.08
C PHE A 336 9.82 21.23 -12.50
N GLN A 337 8.99 21.46 -13.52
CA GLN A 337 9.41 21.46 -14.93
C GLN A 337 10.30 22.66 -15.30
N THR A 338 10.28 23.77 -14.54
CA THR A 338 11.17 24.92 -14.75
C THR A 338 12.51 24.83 -14.00
N ILE A 339 12.71 23.81 -13.14
CA ILE A 339 14.00 23.61 -12.45
C ILE A 339 15.10 23.27 -13.48
N PRO A 340 16.22 24.02 -13.52
CA PRO A 340 17.33 23.73 -14.43
C PRO A 340 18.12 22.51 -13.94
N LEU A 341 17.68 21.31 -14.34
CA LEU A 341 18.32 20.07 -13.94
C LEU A 341 19.72 19.91 -14.59
N PRO A 342 20.76 19.54 -13.83
CA PRO A 342 22.07 19.21 -14.40
C PRO A 342 22.02 17.87 -15.17
N PRO A 343 23.00 17.56 -16.05
CA PRO A 343 22.92 16.41 -16.95
C PRO A 343 22.73 15.04 -16.28
N TYR A 344 23.35 14.83 -15.11
CA TYR A 344 23.19 13.60 -14.31
C TYR A 344 21.80 13.46 -13.66
N CYS A 345 20.96 14.51 -13.74
CA CYS A 345 19.58 14.56 -13.26
C CYS A 345 18.52 14.60 -14.37
N PHE A 346 18.85 14.65 -15.67
CA PHE A 346 17.85 14.68 -16.76
C PHE A 346 16.84 13.52 -16.75
N LYS A 347 17.16 12.39 -16.11
CA LYS A 347 16.20 11.29 -15.86
C LYS A 347 14.97 11.69 -15.04
N PHE A 348 14.99 12.86 -14.38
CA PHE A 348 13.89 13.36 -13.55
C PHE A 348 12.97 14.36 -14.26
N THR A 349 13.32 14.92 -15.43
CA THR A 349 12.58 16.03 -16.07
C THR A 349 11.06 15.83 -16.16
N ASN A 350 10.60 14.60 -16.41
CA ASN A 350 9.17 14.26 -16.53
C ASN A 350 8.63 13.40 -15.37
N CYS A 351 9.35 13.28 -14.24
CA CYS A 351 8.99 12.34 -13.18
C CYS A 351 7.76 12.76 -12.37
N LEU A 352 7.40 14.05 -12.36
CA LEU A 352 6.18 14.55 -11.73
C LEU A 352 5.00 14.66 -12.71
N ASN A 353 5.13 14.19 -13.95
CA ASN A 353 4.04 14.09 -14.92
C ASN A 353 3.12 12.90 -14.57
N VAL A 354 2.66 12.86 -13.33
CA VAL A 354 1.72 11.88 -12.80
C VAL A 354 0.33 12.19 -13.37
N PRO A 355 -0.42 11.22 -13.91
CA PRO A 355 -1.79 11.47 -14.30
C PRO A 355 -2.66 11.85 -13.09
N SER A 356 -3.48 12.89 -13.21
CA SER A 356 -4.50 13.22 -12.21
C SER A 356 -5.62 12.16 -12.21
N TRP A 357 -6.47 12.11 -11.18
CA TRP A 357 -7.54 11.10 -11.08
C TRP A 357 -8.67 11.29 -12.13
N ASP A 358 -8.82 12.51 -12.67
CA ASP A 358 -9.69 12.87 -13.80
C ASP A 358 -9.05 12.62 -15.18
N HIS A 359 -7.80 12.14 -15.24
CA HIS A 359 -7.12 11.87 -16.51
C HIS A 359 -7.86 10.80 -17.33
N ARG A 360 -8.37 11.17 -18.51
CA ARG A 360 -9.25 10.39 -19.40
C ARG A 360 -8.93 8.90 -19.53
N ILE A 361 -7.66 8.52 -19.76
CA ILE A 361 -7.29 7.10 -19.91
C ILE A 361 -7.47 6.36 -18.58
N LEU A 362 -7.04 6.96 -17.46
CA LEU A 362 -7.21 6.38 -16.13
C LEU A 362 -8.70 6.28 -15.77
N THR A 363 -9.48 7.35 -15.96
CA THR A 363 -10.91 7.36 -15.63
C THR A 363 -11.71 6.32 -16.44
N THR A 364 -11.38 6.12 -17.73
CA THR A 364 -12.02 5.08 -18.56
C THR A 364 -11.59 3.66 -18.18
N VAL A 365 -10.35 3.46 -17.72
CA VAL A 365 -9.88 2.19 -17.13
C VAL A 365 -10.62 1.88 -15.84
N LEU A 366 -10.68 2.83 -14.90
CA LEU A 366 -11.33 2.66 -13.59
C LEU A 366 -12.83 2.38 -13.77
N LYS A 367 -13.52 3.08 -14.68
CA LYS A 367 -14.92 2.82 -15.06
C LYS A 367 -15.15 1.52 -15.86
N GLY A 368 -14.10 0.78 -16.19
CA GLY A 368 -14.18 -0.49 -16.95
C GLY A 368 -14.48 -0.33 -18.45
N GLN A 369 -14.56 0.90 -18.95
CA GLN A 369 -14.79 1.22 -20.36
C GLN A 369 -13.54 0.95 -21.22
N ASN A 370 -12.36 0.97 -20.61
CA ASN A 370 -11.09 0.68 -21.26
C ASN A 370 -10.35 -0.45 -20.53
N ILE A 371 -10.53 -1.70 -20.97
CA ILE A 371 -9.92 -2.87 -20.32
C ILE A 371 -8.43 -3.09 -20.67
N THR A 372 -7.90 -2.38 -21.67
CA THR A 372 -6.51 -2.56 -22.15
C THR A 372 -5.56 -1.45 -21.70
N GLY A 373 -6.10 -0.31 -21.24
CA GLY A 373 -5.33 0.90 -20.99
C GLY A 373 -4.78 1.55 -22.26
N GLU A 374 -5.26 1.18 -23.45
CA GLU A 374 -4.86 1.78 -24.72
C GLU A 374 -5.87 2.87 -25.14
N GLN A 375 -5.39 4.00 -25.66
CA GLN A 375 -6.20 4.97 -26.39
C GLN A 375 -5.55 5.30 -27.74
N LYS A 376 -6.35 5.48 -28.79
CA LYS A 376 -5.87 6.09 -30.04
C LYS A 376 -6.03 7.61 -29.98
N LYS A 377 -4.98 8.34 -30.32
CA LYS A 377 -4.97 9.80 -30.46
C LYS A 377 -4.16 10.18 -31.69
N ASN A 378 -4.78 10.89 -32.63
CA ASN A 378 -4.19 11.31 -33.90
C ASN A 378 -3.46 10.14 -34.63
N GLY A 379 -4.11 8.98 -34.69
CA GLY A 379 -3.58 7.74 -35.29
C GLY A 379 -2.57 6.96 -34.42
N LYS A 380 -1.88 7.61 -33.47
CA LYS A 380 -0.91 6.95 -32.57
C LYS A 380 -1.62 6.22 -31.43
N LYS A 381 -1.00 5.14 -30.94
CA LYS A 381 -1.40 4.40 -29.72
C LYS A 381 -0.73 5.04 -28.51
N GLU A 382 -1.52 5.56 -27.57
CA GLU A 382 -1.11 5.94 -26.23
C GLU A 382 -1.51 4.82 -25.24
N PHE A 383 -0.74 4.65 -24.16
CA PHE A 383 -1.02 3.67 -23.11
C PHE A 383 -1.00 4.32 -21.73
N LEU A 384 -1.79 3.78 -20.78
CA LEU A 384 -1.67 4.10 -19.36
C LEU A 384 -0.33 3.59 -18.82
N TRP A 385 0.69 4.45 -18.84
CA TRP A 385 2.05 4.16 -18.38
C TRP A 385 2.37 4.97 -17.14
N GLU A 386 2.76 4.31 -16.06
CA GLU A 386 3.06 4.95 -14.77
C GLU A 386 4.32 4.34 -14.14
N VAL A 387 5.01 5.12 -13.30
CA VAL A 387 6.18 4.65 -12.54
C VAL A 387 5.75 3.87 -11.30
N LEU A 388 6.52 2.89 -10.85
CA LEU A 388 6.08 1.95 -9.80
C LEU A 388 5.65 2.64 -8.50
N THR A 389 6.27 3.77 -8.15
CA THR A 389 5.88 4.63 -7.01
C THR A 389 4.42 5.07 -7.08
N VAL A 390 3.97 5.53 -8.27
CA VAL A 390 2.60 5.96 -8.53
C VAL A 390 1.65 4.77 -8.48
N ILE A 391 2.05 3.62 -9.07
CA ILE A 391 1.24 2.39 -9.06
C ILE A 391 1.00 1.89 -7.64
N LYS A 392 2.04 1.93 -6.78
CA LYS A 392 1.92 1.61 -5.35
C LYS A 392 0.99 2.59 -4.62
N ALA A 393 1.15 3.90 -4.83
CA ALA A 393 0.29 4.91 -4.23
C ALA A 393 -1.19 4.80 -4.67
N ARG A 394 -1.46 4.50 -5.95
CA ARG A 394 -2.82 4.23 -6.44
C ARG A 394 -3.43 2.98 -5.83
N THR A 395 -2.63 1.93 -5.69
CA THR A 395 -3.03 0.69 -5.01
C THR A 395 -3.43 0.98 -3.56
N GLU A 396 -2.59 1.70 -2.83
CA GLU A 396 -2.78 2.09 -1.43
C GLU A 396 -4.06 2.92 -1.20
N LYS A 397 -4.37 3.90 -2.08
CA LYS A 397 -5.60 4.71 -2.01
C LYS A 397 -6.85 3.92 -2.41
N MET A 398 -6.80 3.09 -3.45
CA MET A 398 -7.96 2.23 -3.80
C MET A 398 -8.21 1.14 -2.75
N GLU A 399 -7.18 0.60 -2.10
CA GLU A 399 -7.33 -0.31 -0.96
C GLU A 399 -7.99 0.36 0.25
N SER A 400 -7.57 1.58 0.64
CA SER A 400 -8.17 2.27 1.79
C SER A 400 -9.61 2.72 1.52
N MET A 401 -9.96 2.98 0.25
CA MET A 401 -11.33 3.28 -0.18
C MET A 401 -12.18 2.03 -0.49
N GLY A 402 -11.63 0.82 -0.36
CA GLY A 402 -12.34 -0.44 -0.68
C GLY A 402 -12.69 -0.64 -2.16
N GLN A 403 -12.08 0.14 -3.07
CA GLN A 403 -12.36 0.17 -4.51
C GLN A 403 -11.66 -0.99 -5.26
N TYR A 404 -11.89 -2.22 -4.79
CA TYR A 404 -11.18 -3.40 -5.27
C TYR A 404 -11.46 -3.74 -6.76
N LYS A 405 -12.65 -3.40 -7.28
CA LYS A 405 -13.03 -3.68 -8.68
C LYS A 405 -12.28 -2.75 -9.63
N GLU A 406 -12.16 -1.48 -9.24
CA GLU A 406 -11.44 -0.41 -9.92
C GLU A 406 -9.93 -0.70 -9.89
N LEU A 407 -9.41 -1.14 -8.74
CA LEU A 407 -8.02 -1.58 -8.56
C LEU A 407 -7.66 -2.76 -9.48
N VAL A 408 -8.52 -3.77 -9.59
CA VAL A 408 -8.30 -4.92 -10.49
C VAL A 408 -8.31 -4.49 -11.96
N ARG A 409 -9.21 -3.58 -12.38
CA ARG A 409 -9.19 -3.01 -13.75
C ARG A 409 -7.88 -2.27 -14.00
N TYR A 410 -7.47 -1.41 -13.07
CA TYR A 410 -6.24 -0.62 -13.13
C TYR A 410 -4.98 -1.49 -13.23
N LEU A 411 -4.77 -2.45 -12.32
CA LEU A 411 -3.57 -3.31 -12.32
C LEU A 411 -3.46 -4.20 -13.56
N ARG A 412 -4.60 -4.57 -14.18
CA ARG A 412 -4.62 -5.29 -15.46
C ARG A 412 -4.19 -4.39 -16.63
N ALA A 413 -4.65 -3.13 -16.66
CA ALA A 413 -4.43 -2.20 -17.77
C ALA A 413 -3.08 -1.43 -17.72
N VAL A 414 -2.62 -1.03 -16.53
CA VAL A 414 -1.43 -0.17 -16.36
C VAL A 414 -0.13 -0.85 -16.83
N LYS A 415 0.78 -0.06 -17.40
CA LYS A 415 2.13 -0.47 -17.81
C LYS A 415 3.20 0.28 -17.00
N CYS A 416 4.34 -0.36 -16.83
CA CYS A 416 5.48 0.16 -16.06
C CYS A 416 6.79 -0.37 -16.63
N ASN A 417 7.89 0.35 -16.41
CA ASN A 417 9.25 -0.12 -16.74
C ASN A 417 9.70 -1.22 -15.77
N GLU A 418 9.25 -1.17 -14.51
CA GLU A 418 9.66 -2.08 -13.42
C GLU A 418 8.78 -3.34 -13.40
N GLY A 419 8.99 -4.21 -14.39
CA GLY A 419 8.17 -5.41 -14.60
C GLY A 419 8.08 -6.38 -13.40
N ILE A 420 9.12 -6.41 -12.55
CA ILE A 420 9.12 -7.17 -11.28
C ILE A 420 8.07 -6.59 -10.31
N GLY A 421 8.21 -5.33 -9.90
CA GLY A 421 7.30 -4.73 -8.92
C GLY A 421 5.85 -4.63 -9.40
N LEU A 422 5.62 -4.47 -10.71
CA LEU A 422 4.27 -4.52 -11.28
C LEU A 422 3.67 -5.94 -11.27
N ARG A 423 4.49 -6.99 -11.48
CA ARG A 423 4.04 -8.39 -11.34
C ARG A 423 3.63 -8.66 -9.89
N ASP A 424 4.43 -8.23 -8.93
CA ASP A 424 4.20 -8.54 -7.51
C ASP A 424 2.90 -7.88 -6.99
N LEU A 425 2.54 -6.70 -7.52
CA LEU A 425 1.21 -6.09 -7.31
C LEU A 425 0.10 -6.84 -8.07
N ARG A 426 0.34 -7.30 -9.30
CA ARG A 426 -0.62 -8.08 -10.09
C ARG A 426 -0.93 -9.44 -9.50
N ASP A 427 0.00 -10.05 -8.78
CA ASP A 427 -0.22 -11.32 -8.07
C ASP A 427 -1.21 -11.18 -6.89
N LYS A 428 -1.52 -9.95 -6.45
CA LYS A 428 -2.65 -9.65 -5.54
C LYS A 428 -4.01 -9.51 -6.23
N ILE A 429 -4.11 -9.48 -7.57
CA ILE A 429 -5.40 -9.38 -8.28
C ILE A 429 -6.44 -10.44 -7.83
N PRO A 430 -6.09 -11.73 -7.65
CA PRO A 430 -7.05 -12.73 -7.19
C PRO A 430 -7.54 -12.47 -5.75
N PHE A 431 -6.69 -11.91 -4.87
CA PHE A 431 -7.09 -11.48 -3.51
C PHE A 431 -8.05 -10.28 -3.56
N TYR A 432 -7.76 -9.28 -4.40
CA TYR A 432 -8.67 -8.15 -4.62
C TYR A 432 -10.01 -8.57 -5.25
N LEU A 433 -10.02 -9.61 -6.10
CA LEU A 433 -11.26 -10.21 -6.61
C LEU A 433 -12.08 -10.86 -5.48
N CYS A 434 -11.47 -11.64 -4.58
CA CYS A 434 -12.13 -12.14 -3.36
C CYS A 434 -12.69 -11.00 -2.50
N LYS A 435 -11.88 -9.97 -2.22
CA LYS A 435 -12.31 -8.76 -1.48
C LYS A 435 -13.51 -8.05 -2.13
N SER A 436 -13.69 -8.19 -3.45
CA SER A 436 -14.81 -7.62 -4.21
C SER A 436 -16.04 -8.51 -4.33
N GLY A 437 -16.01 -9.71 -3.74
CA GLY A 437 -17.06 -10.73 -3.78
C GLY A 437 -17.00 -11.70 -4.97
N ASP A 438 -16.03 -11.55 -5.89
CA ASP A 438 -15.92 -12.38 -7.10
C ASP A 438 -14.89 -13.51 -6.93
N PHE A 439 -15.22 -14.45 -6.05
CA PHE A 439 -14.41 -15.64 -5.76
C PHE A 439 -14.23 -16.55 -6.99
N THR A 440 -15.21 -16.57 -7.91
CA THR A 440 -15.12 -17.39 -9.12
C THR A 440 -14.08 -16.83 -10.10
N SER A 441 -14.13 -15.53 -10.41
CA SER A 441 -13.08 -14.91 -11.24
C SER A 441 -11.72 -14.91 -10.54
N ALA A 442 -11.67 -14.82 -9.20
CA ALA A 442 -10.42 -14.97 -8.45
C ALA A 442 -9.78 -16.34 -8.69
N ALA A 443 -10.55 -17.44 -8.53
CA ALA A 443 -10.07 -18.80 -8.76
C ALA A 443 -9.58 -19.05 -10.19
N TYR A 444 -10.21 -18.45 -11.20
CA TYR A 444 -9.69 -18.46 -12.58
C TYR A 444 -8.45 -17.57 -12.75
N SER A 445 -8.43 -16.38 -12.14
CA SER A 445 -7.35 -15.40 -12.29
C SER A 445 -6.03 -15.83 -11.64
N LEU A 446 -6.02 -16.84 -10.76
CA LEU A 446 -4.80 -17.50 -10.30
C LEU A 446 -4.02 -18.18 -11.43
N LEU A 447 -4.74 -18.73 -12.42
CA LEU A 447 -4.19 -19.60 -13.47
C LEU A 447 -4.08 -18.89 -14.84
N LEU A 448 -4.46 -17.62 -14.92
CA LEU A 448 -4.33 -16.79 -16.12
C LEU A 448 -2.99 -16.02 -16.10
N PRO A 449 -2.14 -16.12 -17.14
CA PRO A 449 -1.01 -15.21 -17.31
C PRO A 449 -1.50 -13.79 -17.59
N ILE A 450 -0.97 -12.80 -16.85
CA ILE A 450 -1.36 -11.39 -17.00
C ILE A 450 -0.31 -10.67 -17.85
N ASN A 451 -0.68 -10.26 -19.07
CA ASN A 451 0.06 -9.33 -19.95
C ASN A 451 1.59 -9.50 -19.98
N ASN A 452 2.08 -10.35 -20.90
CA ASN A 452 3.49 -10.66 -21.18
C ASN A 452 4.29 -11.32 -20.04
N LEU A 453 3.66 -11.68 -18.91
CA LEU A 453 4.29 -12.49 -17.88
C LEU A 453 4.39 -13.97 -18.30
N ALA A 454 5.56 -14.58 -18.10
CA ALA A 454 5.85 -15.96 -18.52
C ALA A 454 5.14 -17.05 -17.69
N CYS A 455 4.58 -16.74 -16.52
CA CYS A 455 3.84 -17.70 -15.69
C CYS A 455 2.75 -17.00 -14.88
N CYS A 456 1.61 -17.67 -14.70
CA CYS A 456 0.48 -17.19 -13.89
C CYS A 456 0.82 -17.05 -12.39
N THR A 457 -0.10 -16.45 -11.62
CA THR A 457 0.04 -16.25 -10.16
C THR A 457 0.24 -17.56 -9.40
N ALA A 458 -0.44 -18.64 -9.82
CA ALA A 458 -0.35 -19.96 -9.20
C ALA A 458 1.10 -20.46 -9.09
N CYS A 459 1.95 -20.17 -10.09
CA CYS A 459 3.37 -20.55 -10.12
C CYS A 459 4.22 -19.93 -8.99
N ARG A 460 3.69 -18.94 -8.26
CA ARG A 460 4.41 -18.14 -7.23
C ARG A 460 3.72 -18.14 -5.86
N LEU A 461 2.58 -18.82 -5.71
CA LEU A 461 1.90 -18.94 -4.42
C LEU A 461 2.76 -19.69 -3.39
N ALA A 462 2.72 -19.20 -2.15
CA ALA A 462 3.21 -19.91 -0.97
C ALA A 462 2.09 -20.80 -0.35
N PRO A 463 2.44 -21.86 0.44
CA PRO A 463 1.45 -22.76 1.05
C PRO A 463 0.32 -22.06 1.83
N LEU A 464 0.67 -21.09 2.69
CA LEU A 464 -0.30 -20.33 3.49
C LEU A 464 -1.27 -19.51 2.61
N GLN A 465 -0.80 -18.98 1.48
CA GLN A 465 -1.64 -18.26 0.53
C GLN A 465 -2.59 -19.22 -0.19
N PHE A 466 -2.12 -20.41 -0.58
CA PHE A 466 -2.95 -21.44 -1.19
C PHE A 466 -4.07 -21.91 -0.26
N GLU A 467 -3.75 -22.23 1.00
CA GLU A 467 -4.72 -22.56 2.05
C GLU A 467 -5.74 -21.42 2.24
N SER A 468 -5.26 -20.18 2.36
CA SER A 468 -6.13 -19.00 2.47
C SER A 468 -7.05 -18.83 1.26
N TYR A 469 -6.56 -19.08 0.04
CA TYR A 469 -7.38 -19.07 -1.17
C TYR A 469 -8.45 -20.16 -1.17
N LEU A 470 -8.11 -21.41 -0.80
CA LEU A 470 -9.10 -22.48 -0.65
C LEU A 470 -10.21 -22.09 0.34
N LYS A 471 -9.82 -21.56 1.49
CA LYS A 471 -10.74 -21.09 2.55
C LYS A 471 -11.64 -19.95 2.07
N MET A 472 -11.09 -18.93 1.41
CA MET A 472 -11.89 -17.84 0.82
C MET A 472 -12.87 -18.36 -0.24
N PHE A 473 -12.40 -19.23 -1.16
CA PHE A 473 -13.24 -19.78 -2.22
C PHE A 473 -14.34 -20.70 -1.68
N TRP A 474 -14.09 -21.47 -0.63
CA TRP A 474 -15.06 -22.38 -0.01
C TRP A 474 -16.15 -21.67 0.79
N THR A 475 -15.83 -20.50 1.37
CA THR A 475 -16.68 -19.84 2.37
C THR A 475 -17.28 -18.50 1.93
N GLY A 476 -16.92 -17.98 0.75
CA GLY A 476 -17.39 -16.67 0.29
C GLY A 476 -16.97 -15.50 1.20
N SER A 477 -15.95 -15.73 2.03
CA SER A 477 -15.51 -14.86 3.13
C SER A 477 -14.03 -14.52 2.97
N VAL A 478 -13.53 -13.46 3.60
CA VAL A 478 -12.13 -13.00 3.48
C VAL A 478 -11.55 -12.52 4.82
N PRO A 479 -10.22 -12.55 5.03
CA PRO A 479 -9.61 -11.87 6.18
C PRO A 479 -9.87 -10.36 6.11
N SER A 480 -9.97 -9.68 7.25
CA SER A 480 -10.33 -8.25 7.27
C SER A 480 -9.20 -7.34 6.78
N GLY A 481 -7.94 -7.65 7.09
CA GLY A 481 -6.79 -6.80 6.78
C GLY A 481 -6.33 -6.81 5.33
N LYS A 482 -5.16 -6.25 5.05
CA LYS A 482 -4.66 -5.96 3.69
C LYS A 482 -3.82 -7.09 3.08
N ASP A 483 -3.40 -8.06 3.88
CA ASP A 483 -2.64 -9.22 3.42
C ASP A 483 -3.13 -10.53 4.05
N PHE A 484 -2.55 -11.66 3.63
CA PHE A 484 -2.90 -12.99 4.12
C PHE A 484 -2.55 -13.23 5.60
N GLN A 485 -1.69 -12.39 6.17
CA GLN A 485 -1.22 -12.50 7.55
C GLN A 485 -2.20 -11.88 8.57
N ASP A 486 -3.14 -11.03 8.13
CA ASP A 486 -4.14 -10.39 8.99
C ASP A 486 -5.36 -11.33 9.23
N SER A 487 -5.09 -12.59 9.58
CA SER A 487 -6.05 -13.70 9.47
C SER A 487 -7.03 -13.87 10.64
N ASP A 488 -6.87 -13.12 11.73
CA ASP A 488 -7.58 -13.40 13.00
C ASP A 488 -9.02 -12.87 13.03
N LYS A 489 -9.41 -12.08 12.02
CA LYS A 489 -10.75 -11.51 11.85
C LYS A 489 -11.21 -11.69 10.42
N TRP A 490 -12.40 -12.27 10.23
CA TRP A 490 -12.96 -12.54 8.91
C TRP A 490 -14.21 -11.69 8.65
N ILE A 491 -14.30 -11.14 7.45
CA ILE A 491 -15.51 -10.55 6.91
C ILE A 491 -16.26 -11.66 6.20
N LEU A 492 -17.41 -12.04 6.75
CA LEU A 492 -18.18 -13.21 6.33
C LEU A 492 -19.11 -12.88 5.16
N ASN A 493 -19.32 -13.86 4.27
CA ASN A 493 -20.37 -13.86 3.24
C ASN A 493 -20.40 -12.63 2.31
N ILE A 494 -19.23 -12.14 1.85
CA ILE A 494 -19.13 -11.01 0.91
C ILE A 494 -19.74 -11.34 -0.47
N GLY A 495 -19.70 -12.61 -0.86
CA GLY A 495 -20.21 -13.08 -2.15
C GLY A 495 -20.36 -14.59 -2.18
N SER A 496 -20.90 -15.11 -3.29
CA SER A 496 -21.18 -16.54 -3.42
C SER A 496 -19.87 -17.38 -3.41
N PRO A 497 -19.79 -18.45 -2.59
CA PRO A 497 -18.70 -19.41 -2.66
C PRO A 497 -18.53 -20.06 -4.05
N VAL A 498 -17.31 -20.51 -4.34
CA VAL A 498 -16.99 -21.24 -5.56
C VAL A 498 -17.57 -22.64 -5.49
N LYS A 499 -18.39 -23.01 -6.49
CA LYS A 499 -18.99 -24.36 -6.60
C LYS A 499 -17.91 -25.45 -6.44
N CYS A 500 -18.16 -26.46 -5.61
CA CYS A 500 -17.17 -27.47 -5.19
C CYS A 500 -16.38 -28.10 -6.36
N CYS A 501 -17.07 -28.52 -7.43
CA CYS A 501 -16.43 -29.05 -8.65
C CYS A 501 -15.48 -28.05 -9.33
N THR A 502 -15.80 -26.76 -9.32
CA THR A 502 -14.95 -25.68 -9.83
C THR A 502 -13.77 -25.43 -8.90
N LEU A 503 -13.99 -25.43 -7.58
CA LEU A 503 -12.95 -25.26 -6.57
C LEU A 503 -11.87 -26.33 -6.73
N ILE A 504 -12.23 -27.61 -6.74
CA ILE A 504 -11.29 -28.72 -6.93
C ILE A 504 -10.57 -28.62 -8.28
N LYS A 505 -11.30 -28.31 -9.36
CA LYS A 505 -10.71 -28.15 -10.69
C LYS A 505 -9.64 -27.06 -10.73
N GLN A 506 -9.81 -25.93 -10.02
CA GLN A 506 -8.74 -24.93 -9.95
C GLN A 506 -7.68 -25.28 -8.91
N ALA A 507 -8.05 -25.83 -7.74
CA ALA A 507 -7.11 -26.23 -6.70
C ALA A 507 -6.08 -27.24 -7.20
N LEU A 508 -6.52 -28.33 -7.84
CA LEU A 508 -5.64 -29.32 -8.47
C LEU A 508 -4.77 -28.68 -9.56
N ARG A 509 -5.34 -27.82 -10.42
CA ARG A 509 -4.55 -27.10 -11.44
C ARG A 509 -3.49 -26.17 -10.84
N VAL A 510 -3.76 -25.53 -9.70
CA VAL A 510 -2.79 -24.70 -8.97
C VAL A 510 -1.66 -25.58 -8.40
N LEU A 511 -1.99 -26.71 -7.78
CA LEU A 511 -1.01 -27.69 -7.30
C LEU A 511 -0.12 -28.20 -8.45
N TYR A 512 -0.70 -28.70 -9.53
CA TYR A 512 0.05 -29.16 -10.71
C TYR A 512 0.83 -28.04 -11.43
N SER A 513 0.47 -26.76 -11.24
CA SER A 513 1.22 -25.62 -11.78
C SER A 513 2.35 -25.13 -10.87
N ASN A 514 2.48 -25.67 -9.65
CA ASN A 514 3.45 -25.21 -8.66
C ASN A 514 4.01 -26.37 -7.83
N ARG A 515 5.21 -26.83 -8.22
CA ARG A 515 5.92 -27.97 -7.63
C ARG A 515 6.20 -27.84 -6.13
N SER A 516 6.28 -26.62 -5.58
CA SER A 516 6.48 -26.42 -4.13
C SER A 516 5.19 -26.66 -3.33
N LEU A 517 4.02 -26.36 -3.90
CA LEU A 517 2.73 -26.71 -3.31
C LEU A 517 2.40 -28.19 -3.50
N TYR A 518 2.67 -28.73 -4.71
CA TYR A 518 2.40 -30.13 -5.04
C TYR A 518 3.06 -31.13 -4.08
N ARG A 519 4.27 -30.81 -3.61
CA ARG A 519 5.07 -31.65 -2.70
C ARG A 519 4.87 -31.32 -1.22
N ASN A 520 4.01 -30.37 -0.89
CA ASN A 520 3.78 -29.93 0.49
C ASN A 520 2.56 -30.63 1.09
N SER A 521 2.78 -31.38 2.17
CA SER A 521 1.75 -32.07 2.95
C SER A 521 0.59 -31.16 3.34
N ARG A 522 0.88 -29.91 3.73
CA ARG A 522 -0.10 -28.91 4.16
C ARG A 522 -1.04 -28.46 3.06
N CYS A 523 -0.58 -28.45 1.81
CA CYS A 523 -1.44 -28.06 0.69
C CYS A 523 -2.47 -29.15 0.37
N TRP A 524 -2.11 -30.43 0.54
CA TRP A 524 -3.06 -31.54 0.41
C TRP A 524 -3.96 -31.70 1.64
N SER A 525 -3.42 -31.58 2.85
CA SER A 525 -4.24 -31.62 4.07
C SER A 525 -5.24 -30.47 4.10
N ALA A 526 -4.85 -29.24 3.74
CA ALA A 526 -5.77 -28.12 3.60
C ALA A 526 -6.91 -28.42 2.60
N LEU A 527 -6.61 -29.02 1.44
CA LEU A 527 -7.65 -29.38 0.45
C LEU A 527 -8.61 -30.46 0.98
N ILE A 528 -8.11 -31.47 1.70
CA ILE A 528 -8.95 -32.50 2.34
C ILE A 528 -9.79 -31.86 3.44
N THR A 529 -9.20 -31.13 4.39
CA THR A 529 -9.89 -30.49 5.51
C THR A 529 -10.98 -29.52 5.04
N ILE A 530 -10.72 -28.72 4.00
CA ILE A 530 -11.69 -27.80 3.41
C ILE A 530 -12.93 -28.56 2.89
N LEU A 531 -12.74 -29.63 2.13
CA LEU A 531 -13.83 -30.43 1.58
C LEU A 531 -14.53 -31.30 2.65
N GLY A 532 -13.81 -31.66 3.71
CA GLY A 532 -14.35 -32.32 4.90
C GLY A 532 -14.95 -31.34 5.92
N SER A 533 -15.21 -30.08 5.56
CA SER A 533 -15.74 -29.04 6.46
C SER A 533 -16.94 -28.30 5.88
N SER A 534 -17.72 -27.67 6.75
CA SER A 534 -18.82 -26.78 6.39
C SER A 534 -18.31 -25.62 5.52
N PRO A 535 -19.07 -25.15 4.51
CA PRO A 535 -18.79 -23.88 3.83
C PRO A 535 -19.12 -22.66 4.70
N ILE A 536 -19.76 -22.85 5.86
CA ILE A 536 -20.01 -21.79 6.84
C ILE A 536 -18.76 -21.59 7.69
N LEU A 537 -18.26 -20.36 7.74
CA LEU A 537 -17.10 -19.96 8.53
C LEU A 537 -17.55 -19.25 9.81
N GLU A 538 -16.93 -19.61 10.95
CA GLU A 538 -17.16 -18.96 12.23
C GLU A 538 -16.45 -17.58 12.31
N ARG A 539 -16.91 -16.70 13.22
CA ARG A 539 -16.34 -15.32 13.37
C ARG A 539 -14.86 -15.30 13.78
N ASN A 540 -14.41 -16.35 14.46
CA ASN A 540 -13.01 -16.63 14.84
C ASN A 540 -12.16 -17.14 13.66
N GLY A 541 -12.75 -17.34 12.48
CA GLY A 541 -12.10 -17.92 11.31
C GLY A 541 -11.95 -19.45 11.35
N LEU A 542 -12.62 -20.17 12.25
CA LEU A 542 -12.63 -21.63 12.29
C LEU A 542 -13.69 -22.22 11.36
N LEU A 543 -13.46 -23.48 10.96
CA LEU A 543 -14.34 -24.27 10.11
C LEU A 543 -14.86 -25.48 10.90
N THR A 544 -16.18 -25.66 10.91
CA THR A 544 -16.80 -26.84 11.52
C THR A 544 -16.61 -28.06 10.63
N THR A 545 -15.94 -29.10 11.12
CA THR A 545 -15.73 -30.36 10.37
C THR A 545 -17.04 -31.12 10.15
N LEU A 546 -17.18 -31.78 9.01
CA LEU A 546 -18.32 -32.62 8.64
C LEU A 546 -17.96 -34.11 8.68
N THR A 547 -18.91 -34.94 9.11
CA THR A 547 -18.90 -36.38 8.87
C THR A 547 -19.72 -36.66 7.63
N LEU A 548 -19.06 -36.76 6.48
CA LEU A 548 -19.66 -37.14 5.20
C LEU A 548 -20.06 -38.62 5.24
N ARG A 549 -21.16 -38.98 4.55
CA ARG A 549 -21.56 -40.39 4.38
C ARG A 549 -20.80 -41.02 3.21
N GLU A 550 -20.57 -42.32 3.30
CA GLU A 550 -20.02 -43.10 2.19
C GLU A 550 -21.02 -43.08 1.00
N PRO A 551 -20.61 -42.68 -0.22
CA PRO A 551 -21.52 -42.56 -1.35
C PRO A 551 -21.92 -43.92 -1.92
N ALA A 552 -23.23 -44.12 -2.15
CA ALA A 552 -23.77 -45.39 -2.63
C ALA A 552 -23.28 -45.78 -4.05
N PRO A 553 -23.23 -47.08 -4.42
CA PRO A 553 -22.73 -47.52 -5.73
C PRO A 553 -23.50 -46.98 -6.95
N SER A 554 -24.75 -46.51 -6.78
CA SER A 554 -25.63 -45.98 -7.83
C SER A 554 -25.52 -44.46 -8.04
N PHE A 555 -24.54 -43.81 -7.41
CA PHE A 555 -24.40 -42.36 -7.32
C PHE A 555 -24.12 -41.68 -8.67
N ARG A 556 -24.94 -40.67 -9.02
CA ARG A 556 -24.93 -40.00 -10.34
C ARG A 556 -24.97 -38.46 -10.30
N GLN A 557 -24.68 -37.82 -9.16
CA GLN A 557 -24.78 -36.37 -8.97
C GLN A 557 -23.45 -35.70 -8.59
N GLN A 558 -23.33 -34.39 -8.82
CA GLN A 558 -22.12 -33.59 -8.58
C GLN A 558 -22.07 -33.02 -7.15
N ASN A 559 -22.17 -33.88 -6.14
CA ASN A 559 -22.16 -33.45 -4.74
C ASN A 559 -20.74 -33.52 -4.11
N LEU A 560 -20.67 -33.20 -2.82
CA LEU A 560 -19.43 -33.08 -2.05
C LEU A 560 -18.68 -34.42 -1.91
N GLU A 561 -19.39 -35.54 -1.84
CA GLU A 561 -18.81 -36.88 -1.65
C GLU A 561 -17.98 -37.32 -2.87
N ALA A 562 -18.50 -37.15 -4.09
CA ALA A 562 -17.73 -37.42 -5.31
C ALA A 562 -16.57 -36.44 -5.51
N CYS A 563 -16.74 -35.20 -5.06
CA CYS A 563 -15.68 -34.19 -5.00
C CYS A 563 -14.55 -34.60 -4.03
N PHE A 564 -14.90 -35.19 -2.88
CA PHE A 564 -13.96 -35.74 -1.91
C PHE A 564 -13.23 -36.99 -2.46
N LEU A 565 -13.96 -37.92 -3.11
CA LEU A 565 -13.39 -39.08 -3.81
C LEU A 565 -12.35 -38.67 -4.87
N LEU A 566 -12.62 -37.64 -5.67
CA LEU A 566 -11.65 -37.14 -6.66
C LEU A 566 -10.38 -36.59 -6.01
N THR A 567 -10.50 -35.98 -4.82
CA THR A 567 -9.36 -35.49 -4.04
C THR A 567 -8.54 -36.66 -3.48
N ILE A 568 -9.19 -37.70 -2.96
CA ILE A 568 -8.53 -38.95 -2.49
C ILE A 568 -7.66 -39.55 -3.60
N GLN A 569 -8.22 -39.70 -4.81
CA GLN A 569 -7.49 -40.24 -5.96
C GLN A 569 -6.33 -39.33 -6.41
N ALA A 570 -6.49 -38.01 -6.32
CA ALA A 570 -5.41 -37.06 -6.63
C ALA A 570 -4.25 -37.12 -5.61
N VAL A 571 -4.54 -37.29 -4.32
CA VAL A 571 -3.53 -37.46 -3.27
C VAL A 571 -2.80 -38.81 -3.43
N LEU A 572 -3.53 -39.88 -3.75
CA LEU A 572 -2.93 -41.18 -4.08
C LEU A 572 -1.95 -41.06 -5.25
N GLN A 573 -2.38 -40.45 -6.36
CA GLN A 573 -1.51 -40.24 -7.52
C GLN A 573 -0.27 -39.38 -7.18
N MET A 574 -0.40 -38.40 -6.28
CA MET A 574 0.74 -37.62 -5.79
C MET A 574 1.75 -38.49 -5.03
N LEU A 575 1.31 -39.35 -4.10
CA LEU A 575 2.22 -40.28 -3.42
C LEU A 575 2.91 -41.23 -4.42
N LEU A 576 2.17 -41.79 -5.37
CA LEU A 576 2.73 -42.68 -6.41
C LEU A 576 3.78 -42.01 -7.31
N THR A 577 3.82 -40.67 -7.34
CA THR A 577 4.69 -39.89 -8.24
C THR A 577 5.83 -39.18 -7.50
N ASP A 578 5.60 -38.72 -6.27
CA ASP A 578 6.45 -37.73 -5.59
C ASP A 578 6.69 -37.99 -4.09
N LEU A 579 6.31 -39.17 -3.55
CA LEU A 579 6.50 -39.54 -2.12
C LEU A 579 7.90 -39.23 -1.54
N PRO A 580 9.04 -39.45 -2.23
CA PRO A 580 10.38 -39.15 -1.69
C PRO A 580 10.62 -37.68 -1.33
N TRP A 581 9.70 -36.77 -1.71
CA TRP A 581 9.78 -35.33 -1.45
C TRP A 581 8.79 -34.87 -0.37
N LEU A 582 7.96 -35.78 0.15
CA LEU A 582 6.99 -35.49 1.20
C LEU A 582 7.66 -35.57 2.57
N THR A 583 7.60 -34.48 3.35
CA THR A 583 8.24 -34.40 4.67
C THR A 583 7.44 -35.06 5.77
N SER A 584 6.10 -35.06 5.69
CA SER A 584 5.19 -35.67 6.65
C SER A 584 3.96 -36.23 5.94
N PHE A 585 3.47 -37.39 6.37
CA PHE A 585 2.16 -37.92 5.99
C PHE A 585 1.11 -37.74 7.10
N LEU A 586 1.52 -37.59 8.37
CA LEU A 586 0.60 -37.44 9.50
C LEU A 586 -0.39 -36.27 9.31
N GLU A 587 0.06 -35.14 8.76
CA GLU A 587 -0.82 -34.00 8.43
C GLU A 587 -1.93 -34.36 7.42
N ILE A 588 -1.65 -35.25 6.45
CA ILE A 588 -2.62 -35.73 5.45
C ILE A 588 -3.58 -36.75 6.09
N MET A 589 -3.07 -37.65 6.93
CA MET A 589 -3.87 -38.65 7.64
C MET A 589 -4.93 -37.99 8.55
N LEU A 590 -4.53 -36.97 9.30
CA LEU A 590 -5.42 -36.27 10.25
C LEU A 590 -6.45 -35.38 9.55
N ALA A 591 -6.15 -34.89 8.33
CA ALA A 591 -7.04 -34.02 7.54
C ALA A 591 -8.40 -34.63 7.21
N PHE A 592 -8.50 -35.97 7.16
CA PHE A 592 -9.76 -36.67 6.97
C PHE A 592 -10.75 -36.46 8.14
N GLY A 593 -10.27 -36.07 9.33
CA GLY A 593 -11.12 -35.91 10.51
C GLY A 593 -11.92 -37.18 10.79
N LYS A 594 -13.22 -37.05 11.07
CA LYS A 594 -14.13 -38.17 11.35
C LYS A 594 -14.54 -38.98 10.09
N ASN A 595 -14.00 -38.67 8.90
CA ASN A 595 -14.32 -39.36 7.65
C ASN A 595 -13.50 -40.65 7.48
N PHE A 596 -13.59 -41.56 8.44
CA PHE A 596 -12.78 -42.78 8.49
C PHE A 596 -12.98 -43.72 7.27
N TRP A 597 -14.16 -43.73 6.66
CA TRP A 597 -14.41 -44.46 5.40
C TRP A 597 -13.53 -43.96 4.25
N ALA A 598 -13.27 -42.66 4.18
CA ALA A 598 -12.46 -42.03 3.15
C ALA A 598 -10.96 -42.30 3.37
N LEU A 599 -10.51 -42.26 4.63
CA LEU A 599 -9.16 -42.68 5.01
C LEU A 599 -8.96 -44.19 4.77
N LYS A 600 -9.98 -45.02 5.01
CA LYS A 600 -9.96 -46.46 4.68
C LYS A 600 -9.76 -46.68 3.18
N LEU A 601 -10.59 -46.08 2.35
CA LEU A 601 -10.52 -46.18 0.89
C LEU A 601 -9.16 -45.68 0.35
N PHE A 602 -8.61 -44.63 0.95
CA PHE A 602 -7.26 -44.15 0.65
C PHE A 602 -6.19 -45.21 0.95
N LEU A 603 -6.18 -45.77 2.16
CA LEU A 603 -5.21 -46.79 2.57
C LEU A 603 -5.38 -48.10 1.77
N GLU A 604 -6.61 -48.49 1.42
CA GLU A 604 -6.90 -49.61 0.51
C GLU A 604 -6.32 -49.39 -0.89
N GLY A 605 -6.33 -48.15 -1.40
CA GLY A 605 -5.64 -47.78 -2.64
C GLY A 605 -4.13 -48.06 -2.60
N LEU A 606 -3.48 -47.79 -1.47
CA LEU A 606 -2.05 -48.04 -1.28
C LEU A 606 -1.69 -49.54 -1.18
N LEU A 607 -2.62 -50.41 -0.76
CA LEU A 607 -2.39 -51.87 -0.75
C LEU A 607 -2.03 -52.42 -2.15
N SER A 608 -2.49 -51.76 -3.22
CA SER A 608 -2.16 -52.13 -4.60
C SER A 608 -0.70 -51.80 -5.00
N ARG A 609 0.07 -51.13 -4.14
CA ARG A 609 1.42 -50.60 -4.38
C ARG A 609 2.33 -50.76 -3.16
N MET A 610 2.56 -52.01 -2.76
CA MET A 610 3.31 -52.40 -1.55
C MET A 610 4.61 -51.62 -1.21
N PRO A 611 5.49 -51.22 -2.16
CA PRO A 611 6.66 -50.40 -1.81
C PRO A 611 6.27 -49.00 -1.28
N VAL A 612 5.28 -48.36 -1.91
CA VAL A 612 4.76 -47.04 -1.50
C VAL A 612 4.04 -47.16 -0.16
N LEU A 613 3.33 -48.27 0.09
CA LEU A 613 2.71 -48.56 1.38
C LEU A 613 3.74 -48.63 2.51
N HIS A 614 4.84 -49.37 2.31
CA HIS A 614 5.92 -49.50 3.29
C HIS A 614 6.51 -48.14 3.66
N ASP A 615 6.82 -47.32 2.66
CA ASP A 615 7.45 -46.02 2.87
C ASP A 615 6.49 -45.01 3.53
N VAL A 616 5.19 -45.07 3.21
CA VAL A 616 4.14 -44.30 3.90
C VAL A 616 3.98 -44.75 5.36
N VAL A 617 4.00 -46.05 5.64
CA VAL A 617 3.95 -46.58 7.03
C VAL A 617 5.18 -46.17 7.82
N SER A 618 6.37 -46.22 7.22
CA SER A 618 7.62 -45.74 7.81
C SER A 618 7.55 -44.23 8.13
N MET A 619 7.02 -43.42 7.20
CA MET A 619 6.76 -42.00 7.44
C MET A 619 5.75 -41.76 8.55
N ILE A 620 4.66 -42.54 8.63
CA ILE A 620 3.69 -42.43 9.73
C ILE A 620 4.35 -42.72 11.08
N ALA A 621 5.08 -43.83 11.21
CA ALA A 621 5.76 -44.18 12.47
C ALA A 621 6.79 -43.11 12.89
N ARG A 622 7.53 -42.55 11.92
CA ARG A 622 8.46 -41.43 12.11
C ARG A 622 7.74 -40.16 12.57
N ASP A 623 6.66 -39.78 11.89
CA ASP A 623 5.92 -38.55 12.21
C ASP A 623 5.25 -38.65 13.60
N LEU A 624 4.69 -39.81 13.93
CA LEU A 624 4.05 -40.07 15.23
C LEU A 624 5.06 -40.02 16.39
N SER A 625 6.32 -40.42 16.18
CA SER A 625 7.35 -40.32 17.21
C SER A 625 7.82 -38.87 17.42
N TYR A 626 8.03 -38.10 16.35
CA TYR A 626 8.44 -36.68 16.46
C TYR A 626 7.30 -35.73 16.89
N GLN A 627 6.06 -35.96 16.46
CA GLN A 627 4.91 -35.05 16.70
C GLN A 627 4.01 -35.49 17.86
N LYS A 628 4.42 -36.49 18.65
CA LYS A 628 3.70 -37.13 19.76
C LYS A 628 2.90 -36.16 20.65
N HIS A 629 3.53 -35.09 21.14
CA HIS A 629 2.88 -34.09 22.00
C HIS A 629 1.78 -33.27 21.29
N THR A 630 1.95 -32.98 20.00
CA THR A 630 0.92 -32.32 19.17
C THR A 630 -0.28 -33.24 18.96
N LEU A 631 -0.01 -34.52 18.70
CA LEU A 631 -1.04 -35.56 18.54
C LEU A 631 -1.87 -35.75 19.82
N LEU A 632 -1.21 -35.81 20.99
CA LEU A 632 -1.89 -35.95 22.29
C LEU A 632 -2.84 -34.77 22.56
N LYS A 633 -2.42 -33.53 22.27
CA LYS A 633 -3.28 -32.35 22.37
C LYS A 633 -4.47 -32.39 21.40
N LEU A 634 -4.26 -32.89 20.18
CA LEU A 634 -5.35 -33.08 19.23
C LEU A 634 -6.35 -34.13 19.73
N TRP A 635 -5.88 -35.24 20.30
CA TRP A 635 -6.73 -36.29 20.86
C TRP A 635 -7.51 -35.85 22.11
N GLN A 636 -6.89 -35.06 23.00
CA GLN A 636 -7.61 -34.36 24.08
C GLN A 636 -8.75 -33.47 23.56
N THR A 637 -8.62 -32.92 22.34
CA THR A 637 -9.64 -32.07 21.70
C THR A 637 -10.72 -32.88 20.95
N LEU A 638 -10.35 -33.99 20.32
CA LEU A 638 -11.24 -34.81 19.48
C LEU A 638 -12.00 -35.92 20.25
N GLY A 639 -11.54 -36.28 21.44
CA GLY A 639 -12.19 -37.23 22.34
C GLY A 639 -11.91 -38.71 22.06
N PRO A 640 -12.36 -39.61 22.95
CA PRO A 640 -12.06 -41.04 22.89
C PRO A 640 -12.60 -41.71 21.62
N ASP A 641 -13.82 -41.35 21.18
CA ASP A 641 -14.46 -41.91 19.98
C ASP A 641 -13.56 -41.80 18.74
N TYR A 642 -12.90 -40.64 18.55
CA TYR A 642 -12.02 -40.40 17.42
C TYR A 642 -10.78 -41.32 17.46
N VAL A 643 -10.19 -41.49 18.64
CA VAL A 643 -9.00 -42.34 18.81
C VAL A 643 -9.37 -43.82 18.70
N GLY A 644 -10.52 -44.22 19.26
CA GLY A 644 -11.07 -45.58 19.15
C GLY A 644 -11.36 -45.96 17.70
N GLU A 645 -12.03 -45.11 16.94
CA GLU A 645 -12.25 -45.31 15.49
C GLU A 645 -10.95 -45.37 14.70
N LEU A 646 -9.98 -44.47 14.97
CA LEU A 646 -8.68 -44.47 14.29
C LEU A 646 -7.87 -45.76 14.56
N LEU A 647 -7.87 -46.23 15.81
CA LEU A 647 -7.26 -47.51 16.19
C LEU A 647 -7.96 -48.69 15.51
N CYS A 648 -9.30 -48.75 15.59
CA CYS A 648 -10.09 -49.81 14.96
C CYS A 648 -9.92 -49.84 13.43
N LEU A 649 -9.77 -48.67 12.78
CA LEU A 649 -9.51 -48.57 11.35
C LEU A 649 -8.20 -49.28 10.99
N PHE A 650 -7.07 -48.90 11.60
CA PHE A 650 -5.77 -49.52 11.30
C PHE A 650 -5.73 -51.01 11.67
N LEU A 651 -6.36 -51.42 12.77
CA LEU A 651 -6.44 -52.81 13.19
C LEU A 651 -7.37 -53.67 12.32
N SER A 652 -8.29 -53.07 11.55
CA SER A 652 -9.21 -53.78 10.63
C SER A 652 -8.59 -54.22 9.30
N PHE A 653 -7.36 -53.78 9.00
CA PHE A 653 -6.64 -54.20 7.81
C PHE A 653 -6.01 -55.58 8.01
N ARG A 654 -6.11 -56.45 7.00
CA ARG A 654 -5.38 -57.74 6.97
C ARG A 654 -3.88 -57.60 6.68
N ASN A 655 -3.40 -56.39 6.38
CA ASN A 655 -2.00 -56.12 6.05
C ASN A 655 -1.26 -55.67 7.32
N SER A 656 -0.20 -56.40 7.71
CA SER A 656 0.51 -56.19 8.97
C SER A 656 1.29 -54.87 9.06
N GLN A 657 1.64 -54.24 7.94
CA GLN A 657 2.23 -52.89 7.95
C GLN A 657 1.22 -51.86 8.43
N LEU A 658 -0.04 -51.92 7.96
CA LEU A 658 -1.12 -51.04 8.45
C LEU A 658 -1.54 -51.39 9.89
N GLN A 659 -1.58 -52.68 10.25
CA GLN A 659 -1.79 -53.08 11.65
C GLN A 659 -0.72 -52.50 12.58
N SER A 660 0.55 -52.46 12.15
CA SER A 660 1.65 -51.94 12.97
C SER A 660 1.48 -50.45 13.33
N VAL A 661 0.82 -49.66 12.46
CA VAL A 661 0.43 -48.28 12.79
C VAL A 661 -0.60 -48.27 13.92
N GLY A 662 -1.64 -49.12 13.84
CA GLY A 662 -2.63 -49.26 14.92
C GLY A 662 -2.03 -49.69 16.25
N ILE A 663 -1.05 -50.60 16.22
CA ILE A 663 -0.29 -51.02 17.40
C ILE A 663 0.57 -49.85 17.94
N PHE A 664 1.30 -49.13 17.09
CA PHE A 664 2.10 -47.97 17.50
C PHE A 664 1.23 -46.88 18.15
N LEU A 665 0.06 -46.58 17.57
CA LEU A 665 -0.91 -45.64 18.14
C LEU A 665 -1.38 -46.11 19.53
N SER A 666 -1.57 -47.41 19.76
CA SER A 666 -1.90 -47.95 21.09
C SER A 666 -0.76 -47.79 22.10
N HIS A 667 0.50 -47.95 21.68
CA HIS A 667 1.67 -47.67 22.52
C HIS A 667 1.76 -46.19 22.89
N VAL A 668 1.47 -45.26 21.96
CA VAL A 668 1.39 -43.82 22.27
C VAL A 668 0.34 -43.51 23.33
N VAL A 669 -0.80 -44.21 23.35
CA VAL A 669 -1.80 -44.06 24.43
C VAL A 669 -1.25 -44.62 25.76
N ILE A 670 -0.70 -45.84 25.78
CA ILE A 670 -0.17 -46.49 26.99
C ILE A 670 0.93 -45.65 27.66
N GLU A 671 1.88 -45.14 26.88
CA GLU A 671 3.00 -44.35 27.39
C GLU A 671 2.59 -42.97 27.95
N ASN A 672 1.35 -42.53 27.72
CA ASN A 672 0.87 -41.18 28.04
C ASN A 672 -0.52 -41.19 28.69
N LEU A 673 -0.88 -42.26 29.41
CA LEU A 673 -2.18 -42.38 30.09
C LEU A 673 -2.47 -41.22 31.05
N ASN A 674 -1.44 -40.65 31.68
CA ASN A 674 -1.52 -39.43 32.49
C ASN A 674 -2.01 -38.18 31.72
N GLN A 675 -1.81 -38.15 30.40
CA GLN A 675 -2.31 -37.11 29.48
C GLN A 675 -3.56 -37.56 28.71
N CYS A 676 -3.99 -38.82 28.87
CA CYS A 676 -5.14 -39.43 28.19
C CYS A 676 -6.20 -39.90 29.20
N PRO A 677 -6.78 -39.03 30.05
CA PRO A 677 -7.79 -39.44 31.04
C PRO A 677 -9.10 -39.98 30.40
N TRP A 678 -9.26 -39.77 29.09
CA TRP A 678 -10.32 -40.35 28.26
C TRP A 678 -10.05 -41.79 27.81
N ALA A 679 -8.86 -42.36 28.04
CA ALA A 679 -8.49 -43.70 27.53
C ALA A 679 -9.41 -44.82 28.07
N LYS A 680 -9.87 -44.70 29.32
CA LYS A 680 -10.87 -45.59 29.94
C LYS A 680 -12.26 -45.55 29.30
N SER A 681 -12.51 -44.59 28.39
CA SER A 681 -13.74 -44.45 27.62
C SER A 681 -13.61 -44.97 26.18
N LEU A 682 -12.50 -45.64 25.84
CA LEU A 682 -12.36 -46.36 24.58
C LEU A 682 -13.22 -47.63 24.55
N ASP A 683 -13.76 -47.98 23.38
CA ASP A 683 -14.56 -49.20 23.20
C ASP A 683 -13.67 -50.46 23.22
N VAL A 684 -13.47 -50.99 24.44
CA VAL A 684 -12.71 -52.22 24.69
C VAL A 684 -13.39 -53.44 24.04
N PHE A 685 -14.72 -53.47 23.88
CA PHE A 685 -15.42 -54.60 23.25
C PHE A 685 -15.10 -54.69 21.76
N ARG A 686 -15.08 -53.54 21.07
CA ARG A 686 -14.70 -53.46 19.66
C ARG A 686 -13.22 -53.73 19.43
N LEU A 687 -12.34 -53.27 20.32
CA LEU A 687 -10.91 -53.65 20.28
C LEU A 687 -10.72 -55.17 20.49
N LYS A 688 -11.49 -55.79 21.40
CA LYS A 688 -11.50 -57.25 21.63
C LYS A 688 -12.01 -58.07 20.44
N ALA A 689 -12.66 -57.47 19.44
CA ALA A 689 -13.11 -58.19 18.25
C ALA A 689 -11.96 -58.61 17.31
N PHE A 690 -10.82 -57.89 17.33
CA PHE A 690 -9.67 -58.16 16.47
C PHE A 690 -8.80 -59.32 17.02
N LYS A 691 -9.23 -60.56 16.77
CA LYS A 691 -8.52 -61.79 17.19
C LYS A 691 -7.86 -62.52 16.00
N ARG A 692 -7.05 -63.54 16.28
CA ARG A 692 -6.57 -64.49 15.24
C ARG A 692 -7.77 -65.07 14.46
N PRO A 693 -7.67 -65.29 13.13
CA PRO A 693 -6.48 -65.12 12.28
C PRO A 693 -6.32 -63.70 11.68
N HIS A 694 -7.07 -62.69 12.16
CA HIS A 694 -7.05 -61.34 11.57
C HIS A 694 -5.73 -60.60 11.84
N LEU A 695 -5.17 -60.75 13.04
CA LEU A 695 -3.88 -60.16 13.44
C LEU A 695 -2.77 -61.23 13.45
N GLU A 696 -1.57 -60.83 13.04
CA GLU A 696 -0.34 -61.61 13.27
C GLU A 696 -0.09 -61.81 14.78
N THR A 697 0.64 -62.87 15.14
CA THR A 697 0.91 -63.25 16.55
C THR A 697 1.51 -62.10 17.38
N ALA A 698 2.44 -61.34 16.81
CA ALA A 698 3.06 -60.19 17.51
C ALA A 698 2.03 -59.07 17.76
N ASN A 699 1.29 -58.66 16.73
CA ASN A 699 0.26 -57.62 16.81
C ASN A 699 -0.86 -58.02 17.79
N HIS A 700 -1.30 -59.28 17.74
CA HIS A 700 -2.31 -59.82 18.66
C HIS A 700 -1.83 -59.75 20.13
N LEU A 701 -0.57 -60.08 20.42
CA LEU A 701 -0.01 -60.01 21.77
C LEU A 701 0.07 -58.56 22.27
N GLN A 702 0.46 -57.61 21.42
CA GLN A 702 0.51 -56.19 21.77
C GLN A 702 -0.89 -55.62 22.01
N LEU A 703 -1.86 -55.93 21.14
CA LEU A 703 -3.26 -55.51 21.34
C LEU A 703 -3.87 -56.14 22.61
N SER A 704 -3.55 -57.40 22.91
CA SER A 704 -4.01 -58.07 24.15
C SER A 704 -3.47 -57.36 25.40
N LYS A 705 -2.21 -56.90 25.38
CA LYS A 705 -1.64 -56.07 26.45
C LYS A 705 -2.34 -54.72 26.57
N PHE A 706 -2.59 -54.03 25.45
CA PHE A 706 -3.30 -52.74 25.46
C PHE A 706 -4.71 -52.87 26.04
N VAL A 707 -5.49 -53.84 25.56
CA VAL A 707 -6.83 -54.18 26.09
C VAL A 707 -6.77 -54.46 27.58
N SER A 708 -5.85 -55.31 28.04
CA SER A 708 -5.69 -55.62 29.47
C SER A 708 -5.27 -54.41 30.31
N ILE A 709 -4.58 -53.41 29.75
CA ILE A 709 -4.27 -52.17 30.45
C ILE A 709 -5.52 -51.29 30.55
N LEU A 710 -6.29 -51.15 29.46
CA LEU A 710 -7.54 -50.37 29.46
C LEU A 710 -8.61 -50.93 30.42
N GLU A 711 -8.64 -52.24 30.65
CA GLU A 711 -9.55 -52.89 31.61
C GLU A 711 -9.19 -52.64 33.08
N ASN A 712 -8.04 -52.01 33.36
CA ASN A 712 -7.55 -51.69 34.71
C ASN A 712 -7.47 -50.16 34.98
N LEU A 713 -8.25 -49.34 34.26
CA LEU A 713 -8.27 -47.86 34.32
C LEU A 713 -9.66 -47.25 34.65
#